data_AF-A0A2K5JRZ7-F1
#
_entry.id   AF-A0A2K5JRZ7-F1
#
_cell.length_a   1.000
_cell.length_b   1.000
_cell.length_c   1.000
_cell.angle_alpha   90.00
_cell.angle_beta   90.00
_cell.angle_gamma   90.00
#
_symmetry.space_group_name_H-M   'P 1'
#
loop_
_entity.id
_entity.type
_entity.pdbx_description
1 polymer ?
#
loop_
_entity_poly.entity_id
_entity_poly.type
_entity_poly.pdbx_seq_one_letter_code
_entity_poly.pdbx_strand_id
1 'polypeptide(L)'
;DTKLKTVQGVVTRYCSDYGMIDDLIYFSSDAVTSKVLLNVGQEVIAVVEENKVSNGLKAIRVEAVSDKWEDDSRNQGSLSDCSPRVLIGCVTSLVEGAGYISQTTYFSLESVCEGFEPCKGDWVEAEYRIRPGTWSSEATSVKPLRYKHVDKVCISSLCGRNGVIEESIFFTLDSLKLPDGYTPRRGDMVNAVVVESSQSCYVWRALCMTLVKRRDAAPVHEATQFYGTILLKNKGDIEVTQMTHFGTLKEGRSKTMVIWIENKGDMPQNLVSCKLAGWDQSKQFRFQMLDKDQTCPMVSFVSVPEKENSSDENVSSLNSHTKNTVSQMSENGLVNNRGISPGDYTCKGENGEKDNILSRKQMIEPEPGGLVPPGGKTFIVVICDGKNPGRCKELLLLCFSDFLIGRYLEVNVISGEESLIAVREPFSWKKLKSSQALTSAKTAVVVTTQKRNSRRQLPSFLPQYPIPDRLRKCVEQKIDILTFQPLLAELLNMSNYKEKFSTLLWLEEIYAEMELKEYNMSGIVLRRNGDLLVLEVPGLAEGRPSLYTGDKLILKTQEYSGHAVEYISYVTEIHEEDVTLKINPEFEQAYNFEPMDVEFTYNRTTSRRCHFALEQVIHLGVKVLFPEEIILQSPQVTGNWNHEQDGKSNGQSTSKKNRKTMTDQAEHGTKERSVGDKDLPALTPFTAEMSDWVDEIQTPKARKMKFFNPVLNENQKLAVKRILSGDCRPLPYILFGPPGTGKTVTIIEAVLQVHFALPDSRILVCAPSNSAADLVCLRLHESKVLRPATMVRVNATCRFEEIVIDAVKPYCRDGEDIWKASRFRIIVTTCSSSGLFYQIGVRVGHFTHVFVDEAGQASEPECLIPLGLMSDVSGQIVLAGDPMQLGPVIKSRLAMAYGLNVSLLERLMSRPAYQRDEKAFGACGAHNPLLVTKLVKNYRSHEALLTLPSRLFYHRELVVCADPTVVTSLLGWEKLPKKGFPLIFHGVRGSEAREGKSPSWFNPAEAVQVLRYCCLLAQSISSQVSASDIGVITPYRKQVEKIRILLRNVDLMDIKVGSVEEFQGQEYLVIIISTVRSNEDRFEDDRYFLGFLSNSKRFNVAITRPKALLIVLGNPHVLVRDPCFGALLEYSITNGVYVGCDLPPELQSLQNCGEGVADPSYPVVPESTGPEKHQEPN
;
A
#
# COMPACT_ATOMS: atom_id res chain seq x y z
N ASP A 1 -39.96 -61.63 24.69
CA ASP A 1 -38.55 -61.72 25.10
C ASP A 1 -37.67 -60.97 24.10
N THR A 2 -37.15 -59.79 24.47
CA THR A 2 -36.09 -59.15 23.69
C THR A 2 -34.74 -59.69 24.16
N LYS A 3 -33.88 -60.10 23.21
CA LYS A 3 -32.53 -60.60 23.52
C LYS A 3 -31.59 -59.44 23.78
N LEU A 4 -31.54 -58.99 25.03
CA LEU A 4 -30.48 -58.10 25.52
C LEU A 4 -29.11 -58.76 25.29
N LYS A 5 -28.15 -57.97 24.79
CA LYS A 5 -26.74 -58.38 24.64
C LYS A 5 -25.86 -57.46 25.47
N THR A 6 -24.77 -58.00 26.00
CA THR A 6 -23.72 -57.19 26.66
C THR A 6 -22.54 -57.05 25.71
N VAL A 7 -22.00 -55.83 25.59
CA VAL A 7 -20.89 -55.44 24.70
C VAL A 7 -19.92 -54.59 25.51
N GLN A 8 -18.62 -54.81 25.36
CA GLN A 8 -17.56 -53.93 25.89
C GLN A 8 -17.05 -53.05 24.74
N GLY A 9 -16.80 -51.78 25.02
CA GLY A 9 -16.41 -50.79 24.02
C GLY A 9 -15.92 -49.49 24.66
N VAL A 10 -15.49 -48.52 23.85
CA VAL A 10 -14.93 -47.24 24.31
C VAL A 10 -15.93 -46.11 24.09
N VAL A 11 -16.12 -45.24 25.07
CA VAL A 11 -16.94 -44.02 24.92
C VAL A 11 -16.25 -43.08 23.92
N THR A 12 -16.70 -43.04 22.67
CA THR A 12 -16.13 -42.18 21.62
C THR A 12 -16.63 -40.75 21.70
N ARG A 13 -17.83 -40.54 22.24
CA ARG A 13 -18.47 -39.22 22.39
C ARG A 13 -19.28 -39.18 23.68
N TYR A 14 -19.19 -38.09 24.42
CA TYR A 14 -20.06 -37.83 25.58
C TYR A 14 -20.41 -36.35 25.66
N CYS A 15 -21.70 -36.06 25.71
CA CYS A 15 -22.30 -34.75 25.90
C CYS A 15 -23.15 -34.77 27.17
N SER A 16 -23.70 -33.61 27.56
CA SER A 16 -24.42 -33.40 28.83
C SER A 16 -25.60 -34.34 29.12
N ASP A 17 -26.17 -34.92 28.07
CA ASP A 17 -27.45 -35.63 28.05
C ASP A 17 -27.40 -36.98 27.31
N TYR A 18 -26.37 -37.22 26.48
CA TYR A 18 -26.17 -38.48 25.76
C TYR A 18 -24.70 -38.71 25.36
N GLY A 19 -24.38 -39.95 24.98
CA GLY A 19 -23.08 -40.33 24.43
C GLY A 19 -23.16 -41.46 23.40
N MET A 20 -21.99 -41.83 22.89
CA MET A 20 -21.80 -42.95 21.97
C MET A 20 -20.63 -43.83 22.41
N ILE A 21 -20.76 -45.12 22.14
CA ILE A 21 -19.74 -46.15 22.34
C ILE A 21 -19.35 -46.70 20.96
N ASP A 22 -18.05 -46.74 20.68
CA ASP A 22 -17.43 -47.13 19.40
C ASP A 22 -18.03 -46.44 18.16
N ASP A 23 -18.59 -45.22 18.32
CA ASP A 23 -19.38 -44.48 17.32
C ASP A 23 -20.58 -45.26 16.70
N LEU A 24 -20.98 -46.39 17.30
CA LEU A 24 -22.01 -47.31 16.79
C LEU A 24 -23.18 -47.54 17.75
N ILE A 25 -22.98 -47.40 19.06
CA ILE A 25 -23.99 -47.67 20.10
C ILE A 25 -24.34 -46.36 20.81
N TYR A 26 -25.61 -45.95 20.76
CA TYR A 26 -26.10 -44.74 21.41
C TYR A 26 -26.51 -45.01 22.87
N PHE A 27 -26.19 -44.10 23.79
CA PHE A 27 -26.68 -44.14 25.18
C PHE A 27 -27.10 -42.76 25.69
N SER A 28 -28.14 -42.70 26.53
CA SER A 28 -28.54 -41.48 27.26
C SER A 28 -27.85 -41.43 28.62
N SER A 29 -27.70 -40.22 29.20
CA SER A 29 -27.13 -40.01 30.55
C SER A 29 -27.67 -41.00 31.60
N ASP A 30 -28.98 -41.23 31.56
CA ASP A 30 -29.73 -42.00 32.55
C ASP A 30 -29.48 -43.51 32.48
N ALA A 31 -28.77 -43.98 31.44
CA ALA A 31 -28.34 -45.37 31.31
C ALA A 31 -27.01 -45.65 32.05
N VAL A 32 -26.29 -44.63 32.53
CA VAL A 32 -25.01 -44.82 33.23
C VAL A 32 -25.28 -45.21 34.69
N THR A 33 -25.07 -46.48 35.05
CA THR A 33 -25.36 -46.97 36.42
C THR A 33 -24.21 -46.77 37.40
N SER A 34 -23.00 -46.48 36.94
CA SER A 34 -21.88 -46.06 37.78
C SER A 34 -22.00 -44.57 38.16
N LYS A 35 -21.87 -44.23 39.45
CA LYS A 35 -21.83 -42.83 39.95
C LYS A 35 -20.53 -42.06 39.60
N VAL A 36 -19.85 -42.47 38.53
CA VAL A 36 -18.60 -41.91 38.02
C VAL A 36 -18.90 -41.28 36.67
N LEU A 37 -18.46 -40.04 36.46
CA LEU A 37 -18.58 -39.37 35.17
C LEU A 37 -17.77 -40.13 34.11
N LEU A 38 -18.45 -40.55 33.03
CA LEU A 38 -17.79 -41.15 31.89
C LEU A 38 -17.03 -40.08 31.08
N ASN A 39 -15.81 -40.39 30.70
CA ASN A 39 -14.99 -39.54 29.84
C ASN A 39 -14.87 -40.14 28.43
N VAL A 40 -14.65 -39.29 27.43
CA VAL A 40 -14.30 -39.75 26.08
C VAL A 40 -12.94 -40.47 26.13
N GLY A 41 -12.87 -41.66 25.52
CA GLY A 41 -11.73 -42.56 25.59
C GLY A 41 -11.79 -43.59 26.74
N GLN A 42 -12.85 -43.59 27.55
CA GLN A 42 -13.00 -44.54 28.67
C GLN A 42 -13.65 -45.86 28.22
N GLU A 43 -13.09 -47.00 28.65
CA GLU A 43 -13.72 -48.31 28.47
C GLU A 43 -14.96 -48.49 29.36
N VAL A 44 -16.01 -49.03 28.75
CA VAL A 44 -17.31 -49.29 29.37
C VAL A 44 -17.89 -50.62 28.93
N ILE A 45 -18.69 -51.22 29.81
CA ILE A 45 -19.50 -52.40 29.51
C ILE A 45 -20.96 -51.93 29.41
N ALA A 46 -21.55 -52.15 28.24
CA ALA A 46 -22.90 -51.71 27.89
C ALA A 46 -23.85 -52.89 27.62
N VAL A 47 -25.04 -52.85 28.19
CA VAL A 47 -26.14 -53.75 27.83
C VAL A 47 -27.00 -53.05 26.79
N VAL A 48 -27.13 -53.65 25.61
CA VAL A 48 -27.83 -53.08 24.45
C VAL A 48 -29.14 -53.80 24.11
N GLU A 49 -30.10 -53.01 23.64
CA GLU A 49 -31.33 -53.45 22.99
C GLU A 49 -31.39 -52.91 21.55
N GLU A 50 -32.05 -53.65 20.67
CA GLU A 50 -32.11 -53.39 19.23
C GLU A 50 -33.31 -52.48 18.90
N ASN A 51 -33.04 -51.23 18.50
CA ASN A 51 -34.08 -50.23 18.31
C ASN A 51 -34.79 -50.42 16.95
N LYS A 52 -35.97 -51.04 17.01
CA LYS A 52 -36.82 -51.39 15.85
C LYS A 52 -37.24 -50.23 14.95
N VAL A 53 -37.04 -48.97 15.36
CA VAL A 53 -37.38 -47.78 14.57
C VAL A 53 -36.21 -47.31 13.68
N SER A 54 -34.96 -47.65 14.03
CA SER A 54 -33.76 -47.14 13.34
C SER A 54 -32.73 -48.21 12.94
N ASN A 55 -32.96 -49.47 13.27
CA ASN A 55 -31.98 -50.57 13.17
C ASN A 55 -30.66 -50.33 13.94
N GLY A 56 -30.61 -49.31 14.80
CA GLY A 56 -29.46 -49.00 15.64
C GLY A 56 -29.50 -49.71 17.00
N LEU A 57 -28.33 -49.97 17.57
CA LEU A 57 -28.19 -50.48 18.93
C LEU A 57 -28.25 -49.32 19.93
N LYS A 58 -29.15 -49.43 20.93
CA LYS A 58 -29.23 -48.49 22.05
C LYS A 58 -28.78 -49.20 23.33
N ALA A 59 -27.86 -48.61 24.07
CA ALA A 59 -27.56 -49.07 25.42
C ALA A 59 -28.67 -48.65 26.40
N ILE A 60 -29.10 -49.61 27.23
CA ILE A 60 -30.05 -49.42 28.33
C ILE A 60 -29.35 -49.38 29.71
N ARG A 61 -28.09 -49.84 29.78
CA ARG A 61 -27.22 -49.76 30.95
C ARG A 61 -25.77 -49.67 30.49
N VAL A 62 -24.96 -48.81 31.11
CA VAL A 62 -23.54 -48.57 30.82
C VAL A 62 -22.76 -48.45 32.13
N GLU A 63 -21.64 -49.18 32.26
CA GLU A 63 -20.79 -49.18 33.46
C GLU A 63 -19.31 -49.00 33.11
N ALA A 64 -18.65 -48.10 33.84
CA ALA A 64 -17.22 -47.87 33.72
C ALA A 64 -16.37 -49.07 34.17
N VAL A 65 -15.38 -49.45 33.37
CA VAL A 65 -14.26 -50.29 33.84
C VAL A 65 -13.32 -49.41 34.68
N SER A 66 -12.82 -49.94 35.81
CA SER A 66 -11.99 -49.17 36.75
C SER A 66 -10.78 -49.99 37.24
N ASP A 67 -9.61 -49.70 36.67
CA ASP A 67 -8.35 -50.31 37.10
C ASP A 67 -7.73 -49.60 38.32
N LYS A 68 -6.89 -50.34 39.05
CA LYS A 68 -6.29 -49.91 40.32
C LYS A 68 -4.78 -49.68 40.19
N TRP A 69 -4.39 -48.41 40.32
CA TRP A 69 -3.29 -47.87 41.14
C TRP A 69 -1.89 -48.53 41.12
N GLU A 70 -0.88 -47.67 40.92
CA GLU A 70 0.53 -47.76 41.36
C GLU A 70 1.37 -48.90 40.73
N ASP A 71 2.56 -48.64 40.17
CA ASP A 71 3.77 -48.16 40.87
C ASP A 71 4.70 -47.31 39.96
N ASP A 72 5.84 -46.85 40.48
CA ASP A 72 6.70 -45.81 39.90
C ASP A 72 7.96 -46.33 39.16
N SER A 73 8.52 -45.46 38.31
CA SER A 73 9.86 -45.49 37.70
C SER A 73 10.14 -46.38 36.46
N ARG A 74 10.66 -45.70 35.43
CA ARG A 74 11.49 -46.21 34.31
C ARG A 74 10.93 -47.31 33.39
N ASN A 75 10.41 -46.88 32.24
CA ASN A 75 11.05 -47.21 30.95
C ASN A 75 10.71 -46.19 29.85
N GLN A 76 11.47 -46.20 28.75
CA GLN A 76 11.30 -45.28 27.61
C GLN A 76 10.28 -45.84 26.60
N GLY A 77 9.34 -45.02 26.11
CA GLY A 77 8.43 -45.43 25.04
C GLY A 77 7.42 -44.35 24.59
N SER A 78 7.50 -43.96 23.31
CA SER A 78 6.43 -43.35 22.50
C SER A 78 5.39 -42.42 23.17
N LEU A 79 5.72 -41.13 23.27
CA LEU A 79 4.74 -40.08 22.99
C LEU A 79 4.60 -39.97 21.46
N SER A 80 3.58 -40.62 20.88
CA SER A 80 3.37 -40.68 19.43
C SER A 80 1.96 -40.22 19.04
N ASP A 81 1.67 -38.95 19.30
CA ASP A 81 0.44 -38.30 18.83
C ASP A 81 0.82 -37.07 17.96
N CYS A 82 1.01 -37.33 16.67
CA CYS A 82 1.49 -36.37 15.67
C CYS A 82 0.89 -36.71 14.29
N SER A 83 -0.43 -36.59 14.17
CA SER A 83 -1.08 -36.49 12.88
C SER A 83 -0.58 -35.24 12.13
N PRO A 84 -0.20 -35.36 10.83
CA PRO A 84 0.20 -34.21 10.03
C PRO A 84 -0.98 -33.24 9.84
N ARG A 85 -0.73 -31.93 9.97
CA ARG A 85 -1.74 -30.88 9.82
C ARG A 85 -1.49 -30.05 8.58
N VAL A 86 -2.54 -29.57 7.92
CA VAL A 86 -2.40 -28.75 6.70
C VAL A 86 -2.32 -27.26 7.04
N LEU A 87 -1.22 -26.64 6.61
CA LEU A 87 -0.97 -25.20 6.58
C LEU A 87 -1.17 -24.70 5.15
N ILE A 88 -1.84 -23.56 4.96
CA ILE A 88 -1.75 -22.80 3.70
C ILE A 88 -1.13 -21.43 3.99
N GLY A 89 -0.10 -21.10 3.22
CA GLY A 89 0.69 -19.89 3.44
C GLY A 89 1.56 -19.51 2.25
N CYS A 90 2.21 -18.36 2.37
CA CYS A 90 3.18 -17.87 1.40
C CYS A 90 4.59 -18.31 1.81
N VAL A 91 5.43 -18.71 0.85
CA VAL A 91 6.86 -18.94 1.09
C VAL A 91 7.54 -17.59 1.36
N THR A 92 7.91 -17.35 2.62
CA THR A 92 8.42 -16.05 3.09
C THR A 92 9.94 -15.93 2.99
N SER A 93 10.66 -17.05 3.07
CA SER A 93 12.10 -17.15 2.84
C SER A 93 12.44 -18.50 2.22
N LEU A 94 13.48 -18.47 1.37
CA LEU A 94 14.40 -19.59 1.23
C LEU A 94 15.79 -19.16 1.73
N VAL A 95 16.58 -20.17 2.06
CA VAL A 95 18.01 -20.20 2.39
C VAL A 95 18.56 -21.47 1.71
N GLU A 96 19.87 -21.61 1.51
CA GLU A 96 20.43 -22.80 0.86
C GLU A 96 20.00 -24.10 1.58
N GLY A 97 19.23 -24.95 0.88
CA GLY A 97 18.68 -26.22 1.39
C GLY A 97 17.27 -26.16 2.00
N ALA A 98 16.75 -25.01 2.41
CA ALA A 98 15.54 -24.92 3.24
C ALA A 98 14.76 -23.59 3.10
N GLY A 99 13.56 -23.51 3.67
CA GLY A 99 12.78 -22.27 3.70
C GLY A 99 11.83 -22.14 4.88
N TYR A 100 11.09 -21.02 4.92
CA TYR A 100 10.03 -20.78 5.91
C TYR A 100 8.73 -20.31 5.25
N ILE A 101 7.63 -20.98 5.58
CA ILE A 101 6.26 -20.60 5.25
C ILE A 101 5.72 -19.70 6.36
N SER A 102 5.05 -18.60 6.00
CA SER A 102 4.42 -17.65 6.94
C SER A 102 5.33 -17.16 8.09
N GLN A 103 6.64 -17.03 7.83
CA GLN A 103 7.71 -16.63 8.76
C GLN A 103 8.02 -17.60 9.93
N THR A 104 7.27 -18.68 10.16
CA THR A 104 7.49 -19.55 11.34
C THR A 104 7.64 -21.03 11.04
N THR A 105 6.95 -21.58 10.03
CA THR A 105 7.04 -23.01 9.69
C THR A 105 8.23 -23.29 8.78
N TYR A 106 9.22 -24.01 9.31
CA TYR A 106 10.40 -24.47 8.58
C TYR A 106 10.04 -25.56 7.56
N PHE A 107 10.74 -25.63 6.42
CA PHE A 107 10.66 -26.78 5.49
C PHE A 107 12.02 -27.09 4.85
N SER A 108 12.33 -28.38 4.70
CA SER A 108 13.46 -28.87 3.87
C SER A 108 13.05 -28.88 2.39
N LEU A 109 13.97 -28.65 1.46
CA LEU A 109 13.69 -28.88 0.03
C LEU A 109 13.30 -30.35 -0.27
N GLU A 110 13.74 -31.30 0.56
CA GLU A 110 13.36 -32.73 0.48
C GLU A 110 11.87 -32.96 0.79
N SER A 111 11.18 -32.01 1.42
CA SER A 111 9.75 -32.08 1.72
C SER A 111 8.87 -31.55 0.59
N VAL A 112 9.45 -31.01 -0.49
CA VAL A 112 8.68 -30.39 -1.58
C VAL A 112 8.26 -31.44 -2.60
N CYS A 113 7.03 -31.32 -3.14
CA CYS A 113 6.54 -32.25 -4.14
C CYS A 113 7.36 -32.21 -5.45
N GLU A 114 7.59 -33.37 -6.04
CA GLU A 114 8.43 -33.54 -7.23
C GLU A 114 8.00 -32.61 -8.38
N GLY A 115 8.99 -32.00 -9.04
CA GLY A 115 8.80 -31.05 -10.14
C GLY A 115 8.60 -29.59 -9.71
N PHE A 116 8.09 -29.32 -8.50
CA PHE A 116 7.88 -27.95 -7.98
C PHE A 116 9.11 -27.42 -7.26
N GLU A 117 9.68 -26.31 -7.76
CA GLU A 117 10.72 -25.55 -7.06
C GLU A 117 10.08 -24.29 -6.44
N PRO A 118 10.01 -24.20 -5.10
CA PRO A 118 9.28 -23.14 -4.43
C PRO A 118 10.13 -21.89 -4.38
N CYS A 119 9.55 -20.76 -4.78
CA CYS A 119 10.21 -19.46 -4.72
C CYS A 119 9.51 -18.54 -3.71
N LYS A 120 10.26 -17.61 -3.15
CA LYS A 120 9.72 -16.63 -2.19
C LYS A 120 8.60 -15.80 -2.83
N GLY A 121 7.40 -15.89 -2.26
CA GLY A 121 6.18 -15.28 -2.79
C GLY A 121 5.16 -16.30 -3.29
N ASP A 122 5.56 -17.53 -3.57
CA ASP A 122 4.65 -18.59 -4.01
C ASP A 122 3.68 -19.01 -2.89
N TRP A 123 2.43 -19.28 -3.27
CA TRP A 123 1.42 -19.82 -2.35
C TRP A 123 1.48 -21.34 -2.33
N VAL A 124 1.60 -21.90 -1.13
CA VAL A 124 1.78 -23.34 -0.92
C VAL A 124 0.78 -23.88 0.09
N GLU A 125 0.39 -25.12 -0.12
CA GLU A 125 -0.24 -25.99 0.86
C GLU A 125 0.84 -26.94 1.40
N ALA A 126 0.94 -27.07 2.72
CA ALA A 126 2.01 -27.83 3.37
C ALA A 126 1.48 -28.67 4.53
N GLU A 127 1.86 -29.94 4.59
CA GLU A 127 1.60 -30.79 5.74
C GLU A 127 2.73 -30.63 6.75
N TYR A 128 2.41 -30.21 7.98
CA TYR A 128 3.40 -29.93 9.03
C TYR A 128 3.17 -30.71 10.32
N ARG A 129 4.23 -30.80 11.11
CA ARG A 129 4.32 -31.44 12.43
C ARG A 129 5.01 -30.48 13.39
N ILE A 130 4.82 -30.63 14.69
CA ILE A 130 5.53 -29.83 15.71
C ILE A 130 6.60 -30.71 16.34
N ARG A 131 7.87 -30.31 16.30
CA ARG A 131 8.98 -31.09 16.85
C ARG A 131 8.92 -31.11 18.39
N PRO A 132 8.78 -32.28 19.04
CA PRO A 132 8.89 -32.37 20.49
C PRO A 132 10.27 -31.90 20.98
N GLY A 133 10.30 -31.06 22.01
CA GLY A 133 11.53 -30.53 22.60
C GLY A 133 11.98 -29.16 22.07
N THR A 134 11.86 -28.90 20.75
CA THR A 134 12.16 -27.57 20.18
C THR A 134 10.93 -26.70 19.98
N TRP A 135 9.72 -27.28 19.97
CA TRP A 135 8.44 -26.56 19.87
C TRP A 135 8.39 -25.61 18.65
N SER A 136 8.90 -26.10 17.52
CA SER A 136 8.85 -25.45 16.21
C SER A 136 8.07 -26.31 15.22
N SER A 137 7.35 -25.68 14.30
CA SER A 137 6.67 -26.36 13.20
C SER A 137 7.62 -26.64 12.03
N GLU A 138 7.56 -27.87 11.53
CA GLU A 138 8.31 -28.37 10.39
C GLU A 138 7.33 -28.99 9.38
N ALA A 139 7.37 -28.53 8.12
CA ALA A 139 6.66 -29.15 7.03
C ALA A 139 7.36 -30.44 6.59
N THR A 140 6.56 -31.49 6.38
CA THR A 140 6.98 -32.79 5.84
C THR A 140 6.36 -33.10 4.47
N SER A 141 5.49 -32.22 3.96
CA SER A 141 5.11 -32.15 2.54
C SER A 141 4.83 -30.68 2.19
N VAL A 142 5.22 -30.21 1.00
CA VAL A 142 4.93 -28.85 0.48
C VAL A 142 4.58 -28.93 -1.00
N LYS A 143 3.41 -28.43 -1.40
CA LYS A 143 2.91 -28.41 -2.78
C LYS A 143 2.32 -27.04 -3.16
N PRO A 144 2.28 -26.64 -4.44
CA PRO A 144 1.70 -25.36 -4.83
C PRO A 144 0.20 -25.33 -4.58
N LEU A 145 -0.32 -24.21 -4.05
CA LEU A 145 -1.74 -24.06 -3.69
C LEU A 145 -2.67 -24.18 -4.90
N ARG A 146 -2.27 -23.61 -6.03
CA ARG A 146 -2.92 -23.76 -7.34
C ARG A 146 -1.89 -23.71 -8.46
N TYR A 147 -2.18 -24.45 -9.53
CA TYR A 147 -1.44 -24.37 -10.79
C TYR A 147 -2.40 -24.45 -11.99
N LYS A 148 -1.95 -24.03 -13.17
CA LYS A 148 -2.65 -24.18 -14.45
C LYS A 148 -1.65 -24.31 -15.61
N HIS A 149 -2.08 -24.96 -16.69
CA HIS A 149 -1.37 -24.93 -17.97
C HIS A 149 -1.84 -23.71 -18.78
N VAL A 150 -0.95 -23.13 -19.60
CA VAL A 150 -1.27 -22.00 -20.47
C VAL A 150 -0.58 -22.21 -21.83
N ASP A 151 -1.37 -22.26 -22.90
CA ASP A 151 -0.93 -22.66 -24.24
C ASP A 151 -0.85 -21.49 -25.22
N LYS A 152 0.16 -21.50 -26.09
CA LYS A 152 0.36 -20.57 -27.23
C LYS A 152 0.44 -19.09 -26.82
N VAL A 153 0.98 -18.83 -25.64
CA VAL A 153 1.06 -17.49 -25.04
C VAL A 153 2.36 -16.77 -25.40
N CYS A 154 2.32 -15.45 -25.52
CA CYS A 154 3.44 -14.64 -26.01
C CYS A 154 4.27 -14.02 -24.86
N ILE A 155 5.61 -14.09 -24.96
CA ILE A 155 6.52 -13.35 -24.06
C ILE A 155 6.44 -11.86 -24.36
N SER A 156 5.75 -11.11 -23.50
CA SER A 156 5.47 -9.68 -23.68
C SER A 156 6.67 -8.77 -23.38
N SER A 157 7.51 -9.16 -22.41
CA SER A 157 8.71 -8.43 -22.02
C SER A 157 9.76 -9.35 -21.37
N LEU A 158 11.02 -8.93 -21.43
CA LEU A 158 12.17 -9.57 -20.80
C LEU A 158 13.12 -8.45 -20.35
N CYS A 159 13.53 -8.46 -19.08
CA CYS A 159 14.41 -7.46 -18.47
C CYS A 159 15.42 -8.17 -17.57
N GLY A 160 16.69 -8.23 -18.02
CA GLY A 160 17.74 -8.99 -17.34
C GLY A 160 17.41 -10.48 -17.28
N ARG A 161 17.41 -11.06 -16.07
CA ARG A 161 17.02 -12.46 -15.83
C ARG A 161 15.52 -12.66 -15.62
N ASN A 162 14.71 -11.60 -15.69
CA ASN A 162 13.27 -11.64 -15.43
C ASN A 162 12.46 -11.42 -16.71
N GLY A 163 11.22 -11.89 -16.74
CA GLY A 163 10.32 -11.65 -17.86
C GLY A 163 8.84 -11.81 -17.52
N VAL A 164 7.99 -11.51 -18.49
CA VAL A 164 6.54 -11.59 -18.37
C VAL A 164 5.94 -12.21 -19.62
N ILE A 165 5.02 -13.15 -19.43
CA ILE A 165 4.17 -13.76 -20.47
C ILE A 165 2.79 -13.09 -20.40
N GLU A 166 2.29 -12.64 -21.56
CA GLU A 166 0.97 -11.98 -21.74
C GLU A 166 0.61 -10.94 -20.67
N GLU A 167 1.58 -10.10 -20.27
CA GLU A 167 1.43 -9.05 -19.24
C GLU A 167 0.78 -9.51 -17.92
N SER A 168 0.82 -10.82 -17.60
CA SER A 168 0.02 -11.39 -16.49
C SER A 168 0.69 -12.54 -15.73
N ILE A 169 1.72 -13.17 -16.32
CA ILE A 169 2.49 -14.27 -15.72
C ILE A 169 3.95 -13.87 -15.63
N PHE A 170 4.51 -13.83 -14.42
CA PHE A 170 5.92 -13.53 -14.18
C PHE A 170 6.82 -14.77 -14.38
N PHE A 171 8.08 -14.56 -14.74
CA PHE A 171 9.11 -15.60 -14.66
C PHE A 171 10.50 -15.01 -14.36
N THR A 172 11.37 -15.84 -13.80
CA THR A 172 12.81 -15.58 -13.71
C THR A 172 13.57 -16.76 -14.32
N LEU A 173 14.63 -16.51 -15.07
CA LEU A 173 15.48 -17.56 -15.66
C LEU A 173 16.18 -18.41 -14.59
N ASP A 174 16.22 -17.93 -13.34
CA ASP A 174 16.72 -18.64 -12.16
C ASP A 174 15.72 -19.65 -11.56
N SER A 175 14.45 -19.57 -11.96
CA SER A 175 13.36 -20.41 -11.41
C SER A 175 12.44 -21.04 -12.47
N LEU A 176 12.84 -20.93 -13.74
CA LEU A 176 12.07 -21.36 -14.91
C LEU A 176 12.78 -22.50 -15.64
N LYS A 177 12.15 -23.67 -15.66
CA LYS A 177 12.65 -24.84 -16.39
C LYS A 177 12.42 -24.67 -17.90
N LEU A 178 13.51 -24.76 -18.66
CA LEU A 178 13.57 -24.52 -20.09
C LEU A 178 14.19 -25.74 -20.80
N PRO A 179 13.75 -26.09 -22.03
CA PRO A 179 14.43 -27.06 -22.87
C PRO A 179 15.90 -26.68 -23.15
N ASP A 180 16.75 -27.69 -23.30
CA ASP A 180 18.18 -27.50 -23.58
C ASP A 180 18.41 -26.60 -24.81
N GLY A 181 19.20 -25.54 -24.62
CA GLY A 181 19.53 -24.56 -25.66
C GLY A 181 18.43 -23.53 -25.97
N TYR A 182 17.28 -23.54 -25.29
CA TYR A 182 16.26 -22.50 -25.46
C TYR A 182 16.45 -21.33 -24.49
N THR A 183 16.82 -20.17 -25.02
CA THR A 183 16.83 -18.88 -24.30
C THR A 183 15.58 -18.07 -24.67
N PRO A 184 14.66 -17.78 -23.73
CA PRO A 184 13.45 -17.01 -23.99
C PRO A 184 13.72 -15.61 -24.55
N ARG A 185 13.05 -15.25 -25.65
CA ARG A 185 13.10 -13.90 -26.25
C ARG A 185 11.72 -13.25 -26.27
N ARG A 186 11.70 -11.91 -26.20
CA ARG A 186 10.47 -11.13 -26.35
C ARG A 186 9.85 -11.41 -27.73
N GLY A 187 8.58 -11.80 -27.76
CA GLY A 187 7.86 -12.22 -28.97
C GLY A 187 7.87 -13.73 -29.25
N ASP A 188 8.59 -14.55 -28.47
CA ASP A 188 8.45 -16.01 -28.57
C ASP A 188 7.06 -16.46 -28.12
N MET A 189 6.48 -17.43 -28.84
CA MET A 189 5.21 -18.07 -28.51
C MET A 189 5.46 -19.41 -27.82
N VAL A 190 5.00 -19.52 -26.57
CA VAL A 190 5.36 -20.59 -25.64
C VAL A 190 4.15 -21.24 -25.00
N ASN A 191 4.33 -22.48 -24.53
CA ASN A 191 3.45 -23.15 -23.58
C ASN A 191 4.12 -23.11 -22.20
N ALA A 192 3.38 -22.82 -21.13
CA ALA A 192 3.92 -22.70 -19.78
C ALA A 192 3.01 -23.31 -18.70
N VAL A 193 3.62 -23.97 -17.71
CA VAL A 193 2.96 -24.33 -16.44
C VAL A 193 3.17 -23.20 -15.45
N VAL A 194 2.11 -22.72 -14.82
CA VAL A 194 2.17 -21.57 -13.90
C VAL A 194 1.49 -21.87 -12.55
N VAL A 195 2.05 -21.32 -11.47
CA VAL A 195 1.56 -21.45 -10.08
C VAL A 195 1.08 -20.11 -9.52
N GLU A 196 0.15 -20.16 -8.57
CA GLU A 196 -0.32 -18.98 -7.85
C GLU A 196 0.79 -18.41 -6.94
N SER A 197 1.15 -17.15 -7.18
CA SER A 197 2.32 -16.53 -6.58
C SER A 197 2.12 -15.03 -6.42
N SER A 198 2.61 -14.47 -5.32
CA SER A 198 2.56 -13.04 -4.98
C SER A 198 3.84 -12.29 -5.36
N GLN A 199 4.56 -12.78 -6.38
CA GLN A 199 5.81 -12.17 -6.83
C GLN A 199 5.54 -10.90 -7.67
N SER A 200 5.99 -9.77 -7.13
CA SER A 200 5.78 -8.42 -7.69
C SER A 200 4.29 -8.01 -7.78
N CYS A 201 3.82 -7.65 -8.98
CA CYS A 201 2.45 -7.23 -9.26
C CYS A 201 1.60 -8.32 -9.94
N TYR A 202 2.19 -9.49 -10.20
CA TYR A 202 1.55 -10.61 -10.88
C TYR A 202 1.04 -11.64 -9.86
N VAL A 203 -0.07 -12.32 -10.22
CA VAL A 203 -0.71 -13.37 -9.38
C VAL A 203 -0.22 -14.78 -9.78
N TRP A 204 0.56 -14.89 -10.86
CA TRP A 204 1.02 -16.15 -11.43
C TRP A 204 2.52 -16.09 -11.74
N ARG A 205 3.26 -17.15 -11.38
CA ARG A 205 4.65 -17.38 -11.80
C ARG A 205 4.74 -18.63 -12.68
N ALA A 206 5.51 -18.60 -13.77
CA ALA A 206 5.81 -19.80 -14.56
C ALA A 206 6.88 -20.68 -13.89
N LEU A 207 6.62 -21.99 -13.84
CA LEU A 207 7.57 -23.03 -13.41
C LEU A 207 8.40 -23.58 -14.56
N CYS A 208 7.78 -23.75 -15.72
CA CYS A 208 8.43 -24.22 -16.94
C CYS A 208 7.84 -23.57 -18.19
N MET A 209 8.60 -23.55 -19.27
CA MET A 209 8.26 -22.89 -20.53
C MET A 209 8.84 -23.67 -21.72
N THR A 210 8.04 -23.90 -22.76
CA THR A 210 8.44 -24.63 -23.97
C THR A 210 8.02 -23.86 -25.23
N LEU A 211 8.89 -23.82 -26.26
CA LEU A 211 8.63 -23.07 -27.49
C LEU A 211 7.68 -23.85 -28.43
N VAL A 212 6.60 -23.22 -28.89
CA VAL A 212 5.55 -23.89 -29.68
C VAL A 212 5.98 -24.11 -31.15
N LYS A 213 6.67 -23.13 -31.74
CA LYS A 213 7.54 -23.18 -32.94
C LYS A 213 7.90 -21.75 -33.37
N ARG A 214 9.08 -21.57 -33.97
CA ARG A 214 9.41 -20.32 -34.69
C ARG A 214 8.53 -20.14 -35.91
N ARG A 215 8.15 -18.89 -36.20
CA ARG A 215 8.12 -18.38 -37.59
C ARG A 215 9.53 -17.86 -37.89
N ASP A 216 10.06 -18.18 -39.07
CA ASP A 216 11.44 -17.83 -39.40
C ASP A 216 11.60 -16.31 -39.60
N ALA A 217 12.45 -15.73 -38.76
CA ALA A 217 12.98 -14.38 -38.87
C ALA A 217 14.51 -14.46 -38.72
N ALA A 218 15.23 -13.62 -39.46
CA ALA A 218 16.68 -13.76 -39.66
C ALA A 218 17.50 -13.66 -38.35
N PRO A 219 18.66 -14.35 -38.27
CA PRO A 219 19.51 -14.32 -37.08
C PRO A 219 20.16 -12.94 -36.88
N VAL A 220 19.77 -12.25 -35.80
CA VAL A 220 20.52 -11.10 -35.28
C VAL A 220 21.66 -11.60 -34.40
N HIS A 221 22.87 -11.07 -34.61
CA HIS A 221 24.07 -11.47 -33.88
C HIS A 221 24.01 -11.13 -32.38
N GLU A 222 24.26 -12.12 -31.52
CA GLU A 222 24.54 -11.93 -30.09
C GLU A 222 26.06 -11.91 -29.86
N ALA A 223 26.62 -10.75 -29.51
CA ALA A 223 28.06 -10.58 -29.33
C ALA A 223 28.43 -9.48 -28.31
N THR A 224 27.64 -9.28 -27.25
CA THR A 224 27.66 -8.01 -26.49
C THR A 224 27.87 -8.10 -24.97
N GLN A 225 28.05 -9.28 -24.37
CA GLN A 225 28.25 -9.41 -22.91
C GLN A 225 29.70 -9.70 -22.43
N PHE A 226 30.63 -10.11 -23.31
CA PHE A 226 32.03 -10.35 -22.91
C PHE A 226 32.97 -9.13 -23.03
N TYR A 227 32.56 -8.07 -23.73
CA TYR A 227 33.48 -6.95 -24.04
C TYR A 227 33.70 -5.96 -22.89
N GLY A 228 32.76 -5.80 -21.95
CA GLY A 228 32.84 -4.74 -20.92
C GLY A 228 34.06 -4.83 -20.00
N THR A 229 34.31 -6.00 -19.40
CA THR A 229 35.49 -6.26 -18.54
C THR A 229 36.80 -6.38 -19.31
N ILE A 230 36.74 -6.58 -20.63
CA ILE A 230 37.91 -6.55 -21.53
C ILE A 230 38.22 -5.09 -21.93
N LEU A 231 37.22 -4.24 -22.16
CA LEU A 231 37.39 -2.83 -22.54
C LEU A 231 38.13 -2.01 -21.47
N LEU A 232 37.85 -2.27 -20.19
CA LEU A 232 38.40 -1.52 -19.07
C LEU A 232 39.85 -1.93 -18.69
N LYS A 233 40.37 -3.05 -19.21
CA LYS A 233 41.74 -3.49 -18.94
C LYS A 233 42.77 -2.77 -19.83
N ASN A 234 43.98 -2.63 -19.31
CA ASN A 234 45.16 -2.25 -20.09
C ASN A 234 45.43 -3.29 -21.19
N LYS A 235 45.97 -2.86 -22.34
CA LYS A 235 46.18 -3.67 -23.56
C LYS A 235 47.38 -3.16 -24.34
N GLY A 236 48.03 -4.03 -25.13
CA GLY A 236 49.16 -3.66 -25.99
C GLY A 236 50.27 -2.94 -25.22
N ASP A 237 50.49 -3.36 -23.97
CA ASP A 237 51.42 -2.78 -22.98
C ASP A 237 51.23 -1.28 -22.69
N ILE A 238 50.07 -0.72 -23.04
CA ILE A 238 49.63 0.61 -22.63
C ILE A 238 49.03 0.57 -21.22
N GLU A 239 49.64 1.31 -20.30
CA GLU A 239 49.02 1.65 -19.01
C GLU A 239 48.34 3.02 -19.05
N VAL A 240 47.07 3.05 -18.64
CA VAL A 240 46.26 4.26 -18.50
C VAL A 240 45.84 4.41 -17.04
N THR A 241 45.85 5.64 -16.50
CA THR A 241 45.43 5.97 -15.12
C THR A 241 44.19 5.17 -14.69
N GLN A 242 44.28 4.36 -13.63
CA GLN A 242 43.31 3.27 -13.39
C GLN A 242 41.97 3.72 -12.77
N MET A 243 41.90 4.90 -12.13
CA MET A 243 40.66 5.53 -11.70
C MET A 243 40.70 7.04 -11.96
N THR A 244 39.57 7.61 -12.41
CA THR A 244 39.45 9.00 -12.88
C THR A 244 38.25 9.69 -12.24
N HIS A 245 38.33 9.86 -10.91
CA HIS A 245 37.28 10.45 -10.09
C HIS A 245 37.62 11.91 -9.74
N PHE A 246 36.86 12.88 -10.28
CA PHE A 246 37.02 14.31 -10.04
C PHE A 246 36.77 14.71 -8.56
N GLY A 247 36.11 13.86 -7.78
CA GLY A 247 35.76 14.16 -6.39
C GLY A 247 34.49 15.01 -6.28
N THR A 248 34.34 15.65 -5.12
CA THR A 248 33.23 16.57 -4.86
C THR A 248 33.48 17.93 -5.53
N LEU A 249 32.52 18.38 -6.32
CA LEU A 249 32.50 19.66 -7.02
C LEU A 249 31.27 20.46 -6.57
N LYS A 250 31.38 21.80 -6.48
CA LYS A 250 30.19 22.63 -6.26
C LYS A 250 29.53 22.96 -7.60
N GLU A 251 28.21 22.98 -7.62
CA GLU A 251 27.43 23.43 -8.78
C GLU A 251 27.88 24.83 -9.24
N GLY A 252 27.90 25.05 -10.56
CA GLY A 252 28.41 26.28 -11.17
C GLY A 252 29.94 26.43 -11.16
N ARG A 253 30.71 25.44 -10.66
CA ARG A 253 32.18 25.42 -10.76
C ARG A 253 32.67 24.33 -11.71
N SER A 254 33.84 24.57 -12.29
CA SER A 254 34.56 23.62 -13.14
C SER A 254 35.76 23.03 -12.40
N LYS A 255 36.14 21.79 -12.74
CA LYS A 255 37.40 21.17 -12.30
C LYS A 255 38.06 20.45 -13.46
N THR A 256 39.38 20.59 -13.57
CA THR A 256 40.20 19.95 -14.61
C THR A 256 40.95 18.75 -14.03
N MET A 257 41.12 17.70 -14.84
CA MET A 257 41.91 16.53 -14.52
C MET A 257 42.77 16.14 -15.72
N VAL A 258 44.01 15.72 -15.45
CA VAL A 258 44.94 15.23 -16.46
C VAL A 258 45.04 13.71 -16.35
N ILE A 259 44.75 13.02 -17.45
CA ILE A 259 44.82 11.56 -17.57
C ILE A 259 46.11 11.26 -18.33
N TRP A 260 46.90 10.30 -17.84
CA TRP A 260 48.14 9.89 -18.49
C TRP A 260 48.02 8.51 -19.12
N ILE A 261 48.70 8.35 -20.25
CA ILE A 261 48.86 7.14 -21.04
C ILE A 261 50.35 6.88 -21.15
N GLU A 262 50.83 5.73 -20.69
CA GLU A 262 52.23 5.31 -20.74
C GLU A 262 52.35 4.04 -21.59
N ASN A 263 53.26 4.03 -22.55
CA ASN A 263 53.60 2.82 -23.30
C ASN A 263 54.76 2.09 -22.61
N LYS A 264 54.51 0.87 -22.12
CA LYS A 264 55.50 0.00 -21.45
C LYS A 264 55.98 -1.15 -22.33
N GLY A 265 55.52 -1.23 -23.58
CA GLY A 265 55.97 -2.21 -24.56
C GLY A 265 57.08 -1.69 -25.46
N ASP A 266 57.80 -2.60 -26.13
CA ASP A 266 58.94 -2.29 -27.00
C ASP A 266 58.55 -1.68 -28.36
N MET A 267 57.24 -1.63 -28.68
CA MET A 267 56.72 -1.14 -29.95
C MET A 267 55.91 0.17 -29.77
N PRO A 268 56.05 1.17 -30.67
CA PRO A 268 55.28 2.40 -30.61
C PRO A 268 53.79 2.15 -30.89
N GLN A 269 52.92 2.74 -30.07
CA GLN A 269 51.47 2.60 -30.18
C GLN A 269 50.84 3.92 -30.65
N ASN A 270 49.94 3.87 -31.64
CA ASN A 270 49.34 5.08 -32.21
C ASN A 270 47.92 5.31 -31.66
N LEU A 271 47.74 6.44 -30.94
CA LEU A 271 46.44 6.89 -30.43
C LEU A 271 45.72 7.67 -31.53
N VAL A 272 44.63 7.10 -32.05
CA VAL A 272 43.89 7.62 -33.20
C VAL A 272 42.86 8.67 -32.80
N SER A 273 42.14 8.45 -31.69
CA SER A 273 41.18 9.43 -31.15
C SER A 273 40.85 9.20 -29.68
N CYS A 274 40.29 10.23 -29.03
CA CYS A 274 39.71 10.16 -27.70
C CYS A 274 38.26 10.64 -27.75
N LYS A 275 37.32 9.82 -27.28
CA LYS A 275 35.88 10.10 -27.36
C LYS A 275 35.21 9.89 -26.01
N LEU A 276 34.17 10.67 -25.74
CA LEU A 276 33.25 10.39 -24.62
C LEU A 276 32.08 9.58 -25.18
N ALA A 277 31.61 8.56 -24.44
CA ALA A 277 30.55 7.68 -24.90
C ALA A 277 29.16 8.34 -24.90
N GLY A 278 29.01 9.51 -24.27
CA GLY A 278 27.77 10.29 -24.25
C GLY A 278 26.78 9.81 -23.19
N TRP A 279 27.27 9.14 -22.14
CA TRP A 279 26.45 8.71 -21.00
C TRP A 279 25.96 9.92 -20.18
N ASP A 280 26.72 11.02 -20.18
CA ASP A 280 26.33 12.31 -19.58
C ASP A 280 25.58 13.20 -20.60
N GLN A 281 24.24 13.16 -20.54
CA GLN A 281 23.39 13.99 -21.39
C GLN A 281 23.56 15.51 -21.17
N SER A 282 23.98 15.92 -19.97
CA SER A 282 24.23 17.32 -19.59
C SER A 282 25.53 17.90 -20.17
N LYS A 283 26.40 17.05 -20.74
CA LYS A 283 27.69 17.41 -21.33
C LYS A 283 28.54 18.25 -20.36
N GLN A 284 28.61 17.79 -19.12
CA GLN A 284 29.48 18.29 -18.05
C GLN A 284 30.95 18.01 -18.36
N PHE A 285 31.25 16.85 -18.94
CA PHE A 285 32.61 16.51 -19.38
C PHE A 285 32.93 17.06 -20.77
N ARG A 286 34.13 17.64 -20.93
CA ARG A 286 34.67 18.09 -22.23
C ARG A 286 36.20 18.03 -22.26
N PHE A 287 36.77 17.83 -23.44
CA PHE A 287 38.21 17.91 -23.66
C PHE A 287 38.68 19.38 -23.71
N GLN A 288 39.94 19.59 -23.33
CA GLN A 288 40.66 20.86 -23.53
C GLN A 288 41.79 20.66 -24.54
N MET A 289 41.92 21.57 -25.50
CA MET A 289 43.09 21.63 -26.38
C MET A 289 44.31 22.12 -25.60
N LEU A 290 45.46 21.46 -25.79
CA LEU A 290 46.76 22.09 -25.56
C LEU A 290 47.16 22.81 -26.85
N ASP A 291 47.21 24.14 -26.82
CA ASP A 291 48.01 24.89 -27.80
C ASP A 291 49.49 24.51 -27.61
N LYS A 292 50.24 24.42 -28.71
CA LYS A 292 51.57 23.78 -28.74
C LYS A 292 52.69 24.52 -28.00
N ASP A 293 52.43 25.73 -27.50
CA ASP A 293 53.44 26.65 -26.95
C ASP A 293 53.16 27.08 -25.49
N GLN A 294 52.68 26.18 -24.63
CA GLN A 294 52.65 26.41 -23.17
C GLN A 294 53.33 25.30 -22.38
N THR A 295 54.32 25.69 -21.58
CA THR A 295 55.01 24.84 -20.61
C THR A 295 54.10 24.47 -19.44
N CYS A 296 54.20 23.21 -18.99
CA CYS A 296 53.33 22.68 -17.93
C CYS A 296 53.45 23.48 -16.61
N PRO A 297 52.32 23.82 -15.94
CA PRO A 297 52.36 24.34 -14.58
C PRO A 297 52.87 23.26 -13.62
N MET A 298 53.98 23.53 -12.95
CA MET A 298 54.56 22.63 -11.96
C MET A 298 53.70 22.63 -10.69
N VAL A 299 53.03 21.51 -10.41
CA VAL A 299 52.21 21.33 -9.20
C VAL A 299 52.85 20.27 -8.31
N SER A 300 52.98 20.59 -7.02
CA SER A 300 53.64 19.77 -6.00
C SER A 300 52.95 18.44 -5.77
N PHE A 301 53.73 17.35 -5.69
CA PHE A 301 53.26 16.08 -5.14
C PHE A 301 52.81 16.26 -3.68
N VAL A 302 51.59 15.83 -3.39
CA VAL A 302 51.15 15.54 -2.02
C VAL A 302 51.11 14.02 -1.89
N SER A 303 51.92 13.47 -1.00
CA SER A 303 52.01 12.04 -0.74
C SER A 303 50.76 11.51 -0.02
N VAL A 304 50.29 10.34 -0.43
CA VAL A 304 49.37 9.53 0.37
C VAL A 304 50.23 8.68 1.32
N PRO A 305 50.00 8.70 2.65
CA PRO A 305 50.62 7.76 3.56
C PRO A 305 49.86 6.44 3.56
N GLU A 306 50.57 5.33 3.37
CA GLU A 306 50.05 4.00 3.72
C GLU A 306 50.26 3.69 5.21
N LYS A 307 49.73 2.54 5.64
CA LYS A 307 49.55 2.16 7.05
C LYS A 307 50.86 1.77 7.72
N GLU A 308 50.93 2.00 9.03
CA GLU A 308 51.52 1.01 9.95
C GLU A 308 50.80 1.00 11.31
N ASN A 309 51.17 0.07 12.20
CA ASN A 309 50.37 -0.36 13.35
C ASN A 309 50.93 0.08 14.72
N SER A 310 50.16 -0.24 15.76
CA SER A 310 50.58 -0.61 17.14
C SER A 310 50.66 0.46 18.25
N SER A 311 49.77 0.26 19.23
CA SER A 311 49.97 0.25 20.70
C SER A 311 50.69 1.40 21.43
N ASP A 312 49.88 2.09 22.25
CA ASP A 312 49.97 2.16 23.72
C ASP A 312 50.80 3.22 24.48
N GLU A 313 50.16 3.65 25.58
CA GLU A 313 50.64 4.21 26.86
C GLU A 313 51.33 5.60 26.97
N ASN A 314 50.51 6.54 27.48
CA ASN A 314 50.63 7.17 28.81
C ASN A 314 51.19 8.61 29.04
N VAL A 315 50.30 9.41 29.67
CA VAL A 315 50.52 10.30 30.84
C VAL A 315 50.97 11.78 30.65
N SER A 316 49.97 12.66 30.80
CA SER A 316 50.01 14.02 31.39
C SER A 316 50.69 15.16 30.59
N SER A 317 50.50 16.46 30.90
CA SER A 317 49.82 17.12 32.04
C SER A 317 49.15 18.46 31.64
N LEU A 318 48.37 19.06 32.57
CA LEU A 318 47.72 20.39 32.45
C LEU A 318 48.78 21.52 32.54
N ASN A 319 48.57 22.77 32.08
CA ASN A 319 47.76 23.75 32.82
C ASN A 319 47.54 25.16 32.19
N SER A 320 46.51 25.82 32.72
CA SER A 320 46.34 27.27 32.98
C SER A 320 46.42 28.34 31.88
N HIS A 321 45.26 29.01 31.73
CA HIS A 321 45.01 30.36 31.24
C HIS A 321 46.06 31.45 31.51
N THR A 322 46.12 32.45 30.62
CA THR A 322 45.81 33.85 31.00
C THR A 322 45.29 34.66 29.80
N LYS A 323 44.50 35.71 30.06
CA LYS A 323 44.15 36.78 29.10
C LYS A 323 44.87 38.06 29.49
N ASN A 324 45.23 38.91 28.52
CA ASN A 324 44.97 40.36 28.58
C ASN A 324 45.22 41.04 27.22
N THR A 325 44.78 42.30 27.11
CA THR A 325 44.68 43.12 25.87
C THR A 325 45.22 44.55 26.16
N VAL A 326 45.09 45.49 25.20
CA VAL A 326 45.35 46.96 25.25
C VAL A 326 46.77 47.35 24.77
N SER A 327 46.96 47.85 23.54
CA SER A 327 46.76 49.22 22.94
C SER A 327 47.94 50.20 23.18
N GLN A 328 48.22 51.25 22.40
CA GLN A 328 47.46 51.98 21.34
C GLN A 328 48.36 52.21 20.07
N MET A 329 48.43 53.27 19.22
CA MET A 329 47.83 54.61 19.10
C MET A 329 47.90 55.17 17.63
N SER A 330 47.15 56.25 17.34
CA SER A 330 47.33 57.41 16.41
C SER A 330 48.41 57.48 15.28
N GLU A 331 48.25 58.21 14.15
CA GLU A 331 47.12 58.95 13.51
C GLU A 331 47.48 59.45 12.09
N ASN A 332 46.49 59.56 11.17
CA ASN A 332 46.13 60.77 10.35
C ASN A 332 45.32 60.43 9.07
N GLY A 333 44.40 61.32 8.66
CA GLY A 333 43.84 61.37 7.29
C GLY A 333 42.30 61.42 7.16
N LEU A 334 41.71 62.62 7.11
CA LEU A 334 40.25 62.88 7.10
C LEU A 334 39.86 63.81 5.92
N VAL A 335 38.63 63.86 5.36
CA VAL A 335 37.41 63.01 5.41
C VAL A 335 36.39 63.55 4.35
N ASN A 336 35.11 63.13 4.39
CA ASN A 336 33.87 63.74 3.83
C ASN A 336 33.27 63.27 2.47
N ASN A 337 32.38 62.28 2.59
CA ASN A 337 30.90 62.41 2.57
C ASN A 337 30.08 62.84 1.32
N ARG A 338 29.03 62.01 1.10
CA ARG A 338 27.71 62.25 0.46
C ARG A 338 27.66 62.45 -1.08
N GLY A 339 26.62 61.84 -1.67
CA GLY A 339 26.19 62.02 -3.06
C GLY A 339 24.65 61.95 -3.15
N ILE A 340 24.09 61.99 -4.37
CA ILE A 340 22.65 61.89 -4.69
C ILE A 340 22.50 61.58 -6.21
N SER A 341 21.42 60.92 -6.62
CA SER A 341 20.99 60.67 -8.03
C SER A 341 19.80 61.61 -8.39
N PRO A 342 19.18 61.66 -9.60
CA PRO A 342 19.19 60.71 -10.75
C PRO A 342 19.21 61.40 -12.15
N GLY A 343 18.86 60.68 -13.22
CA GLY A 343 18.36 61.27 -14.48
C GLY A 343 18.83 60.57 -15.76
N ASP A 344 17.90 60.28 -16.67
CA ASP A 344 18.12 59.66 -18.00
C ASP A 344 18.90 60.55 -18.99
N TYR A 345 19.42 59.98 -20.10
CA TYR A 345 19.21 60.52 -21.46
C TYR A 345 19.63 59.54 -22.60
N THR A 346 18.62 59.09 -23.36
CA THR A 346 18.53 58.82 -24.82
C THR A 346 19.75 58.47 -25.71
N CYS A 347 19.52 57.53 -26.65
CA CYS A 347 20.47 57.05 -27.67
C CYS A 347 20.66 57.96 -28.92
N LYS A 348 21.85 57.87 -29.52
CA LYS A 348 22.25 57.92 -30.96
C LYS A 348 23.74 57.49 -31.00
N GLY A 349 24.30 56.75 -31.96
CA GLY A 349 24.06 56.66 -33.41
C GLY A 349 25.23 57.38 -34.11
N GLU A 350 25.96 56.83 -35.10
CA GLU A 350 25.81 55.56 -35.84
C GLU A 350 27.15 55.23 -36.60
N ASN A 351 27.14 54.31 -37.57
CA ASN A 351 28.24 53.83 -38.45
C ASN A 351 29.23 52.79 -37.83
N GLY A 352 29.48 51.61 -38.42
CA GLY A 352 28.71 50.85 -39.42
C GLY A 352 29.52 50.27 -40.60
N GLU A 353 29.78 48.96 -40.57
CA GLU A 353 30.06 48.09 -41.74
C GLU A 353 29.65 46.65 -41.36
N LYS A 354 28.55 46.13 -41.91
CA LYS A 354 28.47 45.21 -43.06
C LYS A 354 28.91 43.77 -42.79
N ASP A 355 27.93 42.87 -42.82
CA ASP A 355 28.11 41.42 -42.74
C ASP A 355 28.98 40.85 -43.88
N ASN A 356 29.68 39.76 -43.57
CA ASN A 356 29.86 38.70 -44.56
C ASN A 356 29.92 37.31 -43.90
N ILE A 357 29.38 36.32 -44.60
CA ILE A 357 29.05 35.00 -44.02
C ILE A 357 30.28 34.11 -43.94
N LEU A 358 30.51 33.46 -42.79
CA LEU A 358 31.38 32.30 -42.70
C LEU A 358 30.79 31.20 -41.79
N SER A 359 30.16 30.23 -42.45
CA SER A 359 29.86 28.85 -42.03
C SER A 359 30.00 28.49 -40.54
N ARG A 360 28.88 28.10 -39.92
CA ARG A 360 28.80 27.34 -38.67
C ARG A 360 29.55 25.99 -38.82
N LYS A 361 30.85 25.97 -38.53
CA LYS A 361 31.65 24.72 -38.51
C LYS A 361 31.03 23.73 -37.52
N GLN A 362 31.03 22.45 -37.90
CA GLN A 362 30.71 21.34 -37.01
C GLN A 362 31.73 21.29 -35.86
N MET A 363 31.35 20.65 -34.74
CA MET A 363 32.31 20.28 -33.71
C MET A 363 33.26 19.23 -34.29
N ILE A 364 34.46 19.66 -34.67
CA ILE A 364 35.54 18.76 -35.09
C ILE A 364 36.02 18.02 -33.83
N GLU A 365 36.11 16.70 -33.92
CA GLU A 365 36.64 15.87 -32.83
C GLU A 365 38.11 16.25 -32.57
N PRO A 366 38.59 16.18 -31.31
CA PRO A 366 40.02 16.33 -31.07
C PRO A 366 40.78 15.18 -31.74
N GLU A 367 41.74 15.51 -32.61
CA GLU A 367 42.80 14.58 -33.03
C GLU A 367 44.00 14.74 -32.07
N PRO A 368 44.14 13.90 -31.03
CA PRO A 368 45.40 13.73 -30.30
C PRO A 368 46.37 12.89 -31.13
N GLY A 369 46.60 13.28 -32.39
CA GLY A 369 47.41 12.56 -33.36
C GLY A 369 48.87 12.49 -32.93
N GLY A 370 49.22 11.43 -32.20
CA GLY A 370 50.50 11.26 -31.55
C GLY A 370 50.88 9.80 -31.40
N LEU A 371 52.02 9.44 -31.99
CA LEU A 371 52.69 8.19 -31.71
C LEU A 371 53.15 8.18 -30.24
N VAL A 372 52.78 7.17 -29.47
CA VAL A 372 53.28 6.96 -28.09
C VAL A 372 54.49 6.01 -28.19
N PRO A 373 55.73 6.52 -28.14
CA PRO A 373 56.93 5.70 -28.28
C PRO A 373 57.10 4.77 -27.06
N PRO A 374 57.90 3.68 -27.18
CA PRO A 374 58.30 2.86 -26.03
C PRO A 374 58.84 3.71 -24.88
N GLY A 375 58.32 3.51 -23.66
CA GLY A 375 58.63 4.31 -22.47
C GLY A 375 58.03 5.73 -22.46
N GLY A 376 57.32 6.14 -23.51
CA GLY A 376 56.74 7.48 -23.66
C GLY A 376 55.45 7.67 -22.85
N LYS A 377 55.20 8.93 -22.44
CA LYS A 377 53.95 9.34 -21.78
C LYS A 377 53.23 10.44 -22.55
N THR A 378 51.93 10.26 -22.74
CA THR A 378 51.01 11.20 -23.37
C THR A 378 49.92 11.59 -22.39
N PHE A 379 49.43 12.83 -22.47
CA PHE A 379 48.48 13.40 -21.51
C PHE A 379 47.22 13.90 -22.20
N ILE A 380 46.06 13.64 -21.60
CA ILE A 380 44.74 14.13 -22.03
C ILE A 380 44.16 14.99 -20.92
N VAL A 381 43.68 16.18 -21.27
CA VAL A 381 43.06 17.12 -20.32
C VAL A 381 41.54 17.08 -20.46
N VAL A 382 40.85 16.71 -19.38
CA VAL A 382 39.40 16.67 -19.30
C VAL A 382 38.92 17.68 -18.25
N ILE A 383 37.99 18.55 -18.66
CA ILE A 383 37.28 19.46 -17.77
C ILE A 383 35.92 18.86 -17.45
N CYS A 384 35.52 18.92 -16.18
CA CYS A 384 34.15 18.68 -15.72
C CYS A 384 33.55 20.00 -15.24
N ASP A 385 32.49 20.47 -15.89
CA ASP A 385 31.66 21.61 -15.46
C ASP A 385 30.48 21.09 -14.62
N GLY A 386 30.37 21.50 -13.35
CA GLY A 386 29.32 21.04 -12.43
C GLY A 386 27.96 21.66 -12.72
N LYS A 387 27.13 21.00 -13.55
CA LYS A 387 25.82 21.50 -14.00
C LYS A 387 24.63 20.88 -13.28
N ASN A 388 24.57 19.54 -13.18
CA ASN A 388 23.52 18.82 -12.47
C ASN A 388 24.06 18.31 -11.13
N PRO A 389 23.32 18.40 -10.01
CA PRO A 389 23.71 17.83 -8.71
C PRO A 389 23.58 16.29 -8.68
N GLY A 390 24.36 15.65 -7.81
CA GLY A 390 24.48 14.20 -7.67
C GLY A 390 25.75 13.60 -8.32
N ARG A 391 25.84 12.27 -8.33
CA ARG A 391 26.95 11.51 -8.93
C ARG A 391 26.71 11.31 -10.43
N CYS A 392 27.55 11.91 -11.27
CA CYS A 392 27.53 11.71 -12.71
C CYS A 392 28.70 10.83 -13.16
N LYS A 393 28.45 9.96 -14.15
CA LYS A 393 29.41 8.99 -14.68
C LYS A 393 29.43 9.02 -16.22
N GLU A 394 30.61 9.05 -16.80
CA GLU A 394 30.84 9.05 -18.25
C GLU A 394 31.96 8.05 -18.60
N LEU A 395 31.92 7.47 -19.80
CA LEU A 395 32.92 6.53 -20.29
C LEU A 395 33.82 7.23 -21.33
N LEU A 396 35.07 7.47 -20.95
CA LEU A 396 36.14 7.86 -21.87
C LEU A 396 36.61 6.64 -22.66
N LEU A 397 36.61 6.74 -23.99
CA LEU A 397 37.11 5.75 -24.93
C LEU A 397 38.41 6.25 -25.56
N LEU A 398 39.45 5.44 -25.44
CA LEU A 398 40.77 5.66 -26.03
C LEU A 398 40.94 4.68 -27.20
N CYS A 399 41.00 5.21 -28.41
CA CYS A 399 41.03 4.46 -29.65
C CYS A 399 42.48 4.36 -30.15
N PHE A 400 43.13 3.21 -29.96
CA PHE A 400 44.41 2.90 -30.60
C PHE A 400 44.16 2.20 -31.94
N SER A 401 45.20 2.05 -32.76
CA SER A 401 45.05 1.48 -34.12
C SER A 401 44.52 0.04 -34.10
N ASP A 402 44.96 -0.78 -33.14
CA ASP A 402 44.62 -2.21 -33.06
C ASP A 402 43.63 -2.56 -31.92
N PHE A 403 43.34 -1.63 -30.99
CA PHE A 403 42.50 -1.90 -29.81
C PHE A 403 41.89 -0.65 -29.15
N LEU A 404 40.87 -0.89 -28.32
CA LEU A 404 40.17 0.11 -27.51
C LEU A 404 40.42 -0.08 -26.01
N ILE A 405 40.68 1.00 -25.28
CA ILE A 405 40.72 1.03 -23.80
C ILE A 405 39.65 2.01 -23.28
N GLY A 406 38.89 1.61 -22.28
CA GLY A 406 37.87 2.43 -21.61
C GLY A 406 38.29 2.90 -20.21
N ARG A 407 37.83 4.09 -19.80
CA ARG A 407 37.97 4.64 -18.44
C ARG A 407 36.73 5.37 -17.97
N TYR A 408 36.33 5.14 -16.72
CA TYR A 408 35.19 5.83 -16.11
C TYR A 408 35.59 7.18 -15.51
N LEU A 409 35.05 8.25 -16.08
CA LEU A 409 35.06 9.58 -15.49
C LEU A 409 33.90 9.67 -14.50
N GLU A 410 34.19 10.04 -13.25
CA GLU A 410 33.17 10.18 -12.22
C GLU A 410 33.31 11.50 -11.46
N VAL A 411 32.19 12.14 -11.13
CA VAL A 411 32.12 13.37 -10.34
C VAL A 411 30.93 13.31 -9.40
N ASN A 412 31.02 13.93 -8.23
CA ASN A 412 29.88 14.19 -7.35
C ASN A 412 29.65 15.70 -7.24
N VAL A 413 28.58 16.22 -7.81
CA VAL A 413 28.25 17.65 -7.78
C VAL A 413 27.29 17.94 -6.63
N ILE A 414 27.59 18.96 -5.82
CA ILE A 414 26.79 19.35 -4.66
C ILE A 414 26.33 20.81 -4.81
N SER A 415 25.03 21.03 -4.65
CA SER A 415 24.41 22.36 -4.58
C SER A 415 24.70 23.09 -3.26
N GLY A 416 24.60 24.43 -3.27
CA GLY A 416 24.54 25.22 -2.04
C GLY A 416 23.35 24.84 -1.14
N GLU A 417 22.20 24.52 -1.72
CA GLU A 417 20.99 24.11 -0.98
C GLU A 417 21.20 22.82 -0.18
N GLU A 418 21.96 21.84 -0.71
CA GLU A 418 22.25 20.57 -0.02
C GLU A 418 23.00 20.78 1.31
N SER A 419 23.79 21.85 1.39
CA SER A 419 24.54 22.20 2.61
C SER A 419 23.61 22.65 3.75
N LEU A 420 22.38 23.09 3.46
CA LEU A 420 21.38 23.48 4.47
C LEU A 420 20.69 22.27 5.11
N ILE A 421 20.61 21.14 4.39
CA ILE A 421 19.91 19.92 4.78
C ILE A 421 20.85 18.75 5.14
N ALA A 422 22.16 18.96 5.05
CA ALA A 422 23.20 18.01 5.43
C ALA A 422 22.98 17.39 6.83
N VAL A 423 23.58 16.21 7.04
CA VAL A 423 23.50 15.45 8.30
C VAL A 423 24.11 16.28 9.44
N ARG A 424 23.29 16.67 10.41
CA ARG A 424 23.74 17.39 11.62
C ARG A 424 24.41 16.47 12.64
N GLU A 425 23.87 15.26 12.79
CA GLU A 425 24.39 14.23 13.69
C GLU A 425 24.43 12.86 12.98
N PRO A 426 25.54 12.10 13.07
CA PRO A 426 25.61 10.77 12.46
C PRO A 426 24.64 9.78 13.14
N PHE A 427 24.04 8.89 12.35
CA PHE A 427 23.03 7.95 12.85
C PHE A 427 23.61 6.97 13.90
N SER A 428 22.93 6.82 15.03
CA SER A 428 23.28 5.90 16.10
C SER A 428 22.09 5.08 16.63
N TRP A 429 22.33 3.80 16.92
CA TRP A 429 21.32 2.92 17.53
C TRP A 429 21.24 3.12 19.04
N LYS A 430 20.03 3.36 19.57
CA LYS A 430 19.74 3.32 21.02
C LYS A 430 19.98 1.88 21.53
N LYS A 431 21.12 1.61 22.17
CA LYS A 431 21.35 0.32 22.86
C LYS A 431 20.26 0.15 23.93
N LEU A 432 19.58 -0.99 23.91
CA LEU A 432 18.55 -1.32 24.89
C LEU A 432 19.19 -1.44 26.27
N LYS A 433 18.92 -0.47 27.17
CA LYS A 433 19.08 -0.70 28.60
C LYS A 433 17.93 -1.60 29.04
N SER A 434 18.20 -2.90 29.17
CA SER A 434 17.24 -3.87 29.69
C SER A 434 17.06 -3.68 31.20
N SER A 435 16.23 -2.74 31.60
CA SER A 435 15.70 -2.66 32.97
C SER A 435 14.82 -3.88 33.22
N GLN A 436 15.40 -4.91 33.86
CA GLN A 436 14.63 -6.02 34.41
C GLN A 436 13.70 -5.46 35.48
N ALA A 437 12.40 -5.39 35.17
CA ALA A 437 11.40 -4.89 36.10
C ALA A 437 11.19 -5.92 37.22
N LEU A 438 11.77 -5.65 38.40
CA LEU A 438 11.47 -6.39 39.61
C LEU A 438 10.03 -6.07 40.04
N THR A 439 9.24 -7.08 40.39
CA THR A 439 7.82 -6.88 40.73
C THR A 439 7.66 -6.43 42.19
N SER A 440 7.76 -5.13 42.44
CA SER A 440 7.39 -4.50 43.72
C SER A 440 5.87 -4.43 43.92
N ALA A 441 5.44 -4.29 45.19
CA ALA A 441 4.02 -4.30 45.56
C ALA A 441 3.34 -2.97 45.23
N LYS A 442 2.30 -3.01 44.39
CA LYS A 442 1.70 -1.84 43.77
C LYS A 442 0.57 -1.21 44.58
N THR A 443 0.67 0.09 44.85
CA THR A 443 -0.43 0.92 45.35
C THR A 443 -0.79 1.96 44.29
N ALA A 444 -1.76 1.63 43.43
CA ALA A 444 -2.24 2.54 42.39
C ALA A 444 -3.19 3.59 42.99
N VAL A 445 -2.81 4.86 42.96
CA VAL A 445 -3.67 5.98 43.39
C VAL A 445 -4.59 6.33 42.23
N VAL A 446 -5.66 5.54 42.10
CA VAL A 446 -6.72 5.78 41.12
C VAL A 446 -7.47 7.05 41.51
N VAL A 447 -7.57 7.99 40.56
CA VAL A 447 -8.36 9.23 40.70
C VAL A 447 -9.74 8.91 41.26
N THR A 448 -10.13 9.57 42.36
CA THR A 448 -11.46 9.41 42.95
C THR A 448 -12.53 9.66 41.88
N THR A 449 -13.56 8.82 41.84
CA THR A 449 -14.49 8.73 40.69
C THR A 449 -15.35 9.99 40.54
N GLN A 450 -14.78 11.01 39.89
CA GLN A 450 -15.46 12.22 39.49
C GLN A 450 -15.79 12.18 38.00
N LYS A 451 -16.83 12.94 37.65
CA LYS A 451 -17.43 12.99 36.32
C LYS A 451 -16.34 13.22 35.26
N ARG A 452 -16.23 12.31 34.29
CA ARG A 452 -15.60 12.63 33.00
C ARG A 452 -16.17 13.98 32.53
N ASN A 453 -15.31 14.92 32.13
CA ASN A 453 -15.71 16.03 31.24
C ASN A 453 -15.95 15.53 29.80
N SER A 454 -16.55 14.36 29.67
CA SER A 454 -17.10 13.86 28.42
C SER A 454 -18.44 14.53 28.19
N ARG A 455 -18.62 15.17 27.03
CA ARG A 455 -19.94 15.50 26.48
C ARG A 455 -20.83 14.25 26.23
N ARG A 456 -20.31 13.04 26.52
CA ARG A 456 -20.91 11.72 26.25
C ARG A 456 -20.65 10.74 27.40
N GLN A 457 -21.52 10.71 28.41
CA GLN A 457 -21.49 9.63 29.43
C GLN A 457 -22.27 8.41 28.93
N LEU A 458 -21.55 7.48 28.28
CA LEU A 458 -22.06 6.15 27.94
C LEU A 458 -21.43 5.08 28.85
N PRO A 459 -22.20 4.06 29.31
CA PRO A 459 -21.63 2.91 30.00
C PRO A 459 -20.75 2.08 29.06
N SER A 460 -19.57 1.66 29.54
CA SER A 460 -18.63 0.86 28.74
C SER A 460 -18.96 -0.64 28.83
N PHE A 461 -20.08 -1.07 28.24
CA PHE A 461 -20.48 -2.49 28.20
C PHE A 461 -19.58 -3.41 27.33
N LEU A 462 -18.58 -2.86 26.62
CA LEU A 462 -17.62 -3.67 25.86
C LEU A 462 -16.80 -4.58 26.82
N PRO A 463 -16.68 -5.90 26.55
CA PRO A 463 -15.80 -6.78 27.32
C PRO A 463 -14.33 -6.36 27.24
N GLN A 464 -13.49 -6.94 28.12
CA GLN A 464 -12.09 -6.52 28.26
C GLN A 464 -11.13 -7.20 27.28
N TYR A 465 -11.48 -8.37 26.73
CA TYR A 465 -10.65 -9.17 25.81
C TYR A 465 -9.16 -9.20 26.19
N PRO A 466 -8.80 -9.69 27.40
CA PRO A 466 -7.41 -9.72 27.84
C PRO A 466 -6.56 -10.58 26.90
N ILE A 467 -5.33 -10.12 26.61
CA ILE A 467 -4.35 -10.88 25.84
C ILE A 467 -3.98 -12.15 26.63
N PRO A 468 -4.06 -13.36 26.06
CA PRO A 468 -3.67 -14.58 26.76
C PRO A 468 -2.19 -14.56 27.18
N ASP A 469 -1.89 -14.84 28.45
CA ASP A 469 -0.50 -14.79 28.97
C ASP A 469 0.46 -15.72 28.24
N ARG A 470 -0.04 -16.87 27.77
CA ARG A 470 0.73 -17.83 26.95
C ARG A 470 1.09 -17.24 25.58
N LEU A 471 0.18 -16.50 24.95
CA LEU A 471 0.41 -15.80 23.69
C LEU A 471 1.45 -14.69 23.85
N ARG A 472 1.31 -13.88 24.92
CA ARG A 472 2.29 -12.83 25.27
C ARG A 472 3.70 -13.41 25.44
N LYS A 473 3.84 -14.46 26.28
CA LYS A 473 5.13 -15.14 26.51
C LYS A 473 5.71 -15.74 25.24
N CYS A 474 4.89 -16.36 24.39
CA CYS A 474 5.31 -16.90 23.09
C CYS A 474 5.97 -15.83 22.21
N VAL A 475 5.35 -14.66 22.06
CA VAL A 475 5.90 -13.53 21.27
C VAL A 475 7.17 -12.95 21.93
N GLU A 476 7.13 -12.70 23.25
CA GLU A 476 8.26 -12.13 24.00
C GLU A 476 9.49 -13.04 24.00
N GLN A 477 9.30 -14.37 23.98
CA GLN A 477 10.34 -15.39 23.92
C GLN A 477 10.70 -15.83 22.48
N LYS A 478 10.02 -15.30 21.45
CA LYS A 478 10.17 -15.67 20.03
C LYS A 478 9.98 -17.17 19.73
N ILE A 479 9.05 -17.80 20.44
CA ILE A 479 8.61 -19.19 20.19
C ILE A 479 7.69 -19.21 18.95
N ASP A 480 7.60 -20.34 18.24
CA ASP A 480 6.67 -20.50 17.13
C ASP A 480 5.21 -20.33 17.58
N ILE A 481 4.50 -19.41 16.93
CA ILE A 481 3.11 -19.09 17.23
C ILE A 481 2.16 -20.29 16.99
N LEU A 482 2.48 -21.16 16.03
CA LEU A 482 1.64 -22.32 15.70
C LEU A 482 1.66 -23.40 16.78
N THR A 483 2.65 -23.40 17.66
CA THR A 483 2.65 -24.24 18.87
C THR A 483 1.59 -23.77 19.89
N PHE A 484 1.29 -22.47 19.96
CA PHE A 484 0.26 -21.97 20.85
C PHE A 484 -1.13 -21.92 20.20
N GLN A 485 -1.24 -21.46 18.95
CA GLN A 485 -2.50 -21.38 18.22
C GLN A 485 -2.35 -21.96 16.79
N PRO A 486 -2.47 -23.29 16.63
CA PRO A 486 -2.34 -23.94 15.32
C PRO A 486 -3.44 -23.55 14.34
N LEU A 487 -4.61 -23.07 14.83
CA LEU A 487 -5.71 -22.57 13.97
C LEU A 487 -5.27 -21.42 13.05
N LEU A 488 -4.17 -20.72 13.33
CA LEU A 488 -3.61 -19.72 12.42
C LEU A 488 -3.14 -20.32 11.09
N ALA A 489 -2.69 -21.58 11.06
CA ALA A 489 -2.24 -22.27 9.85
C ALA A 489 -3.39 -22.68 8.92
N GLU A 490 -4.57 -22.93 9.48
CA GLU A 490 -5.70 -23.53 8.78
C GLU A 490 -6.38 -22.57 7.80
N LEU A 491 -7.09 -23.14 6.81
CA LEU A 491 -8.01 -22.39 5.97
C LEU A 491 -9.10 -21.71 6.81
N LEU A 492 -9.34 -20.43 6.53
CA LEU A 492 -10.36 -19.64 7.19
C LEU A 492 -11.76 -20.20 6.86
N ASN A 493 -12.47 -20.64 7.89
CA ASN A 493 -13.82 -21.18 7.87
C ASN A 493 -14.63 -20.60 9.05
N MET A 494 -15.95 -20.79 9.09
CA MET A 494 -16.78 -20.16 10.13
C MET A 494 -16.40 -20.60 11.55
N SER A 495 -16.01 -21.86 11.76
CA SER A 495 -15.59 -22.37 13.07
C SER A 495 -14.31 -21.73 13.60
N ASN A 496 -13.26 -21.58 12.79
CA ASN A 496 -11.99 -20.97 13.24
C ASN A 496 -11.94 -19.44 13.09
N TYR A 497 -12.92 -18.80 12.43
CA TYR A 497 -12.96 -17.37 12.14
C TYR A 497 -12.73 -16.47 13.36
N LYS A 498 -13.51 -16.67 14.43
CA LYS A 498 -13.44 -15.84 15.66
C LYS A 498 -12.07 -15.94 16.32
N GLU A 499 -11.53 -17.15 16.46
CA GLU A 499 -10.27 -17.41 17.15
C GLU A 499 -9.06 -16.96 16.34
N LYS A 500 -9.06 -17.23 15.03
CA LYS A 500 -8.02 -16.77 14.10
C LYS A 500 -7.91 -15.25 14.13
N PHE A 501 -8.99 -14.52 13.86
CA PHE A 501 -8.93 -13.05 13.88
C PHE A 501 -8.72 -12.46 15.28
N SER A 502 -9.21 -13.07 16.37
CA SER A 502 -8.89 -12.59 17.73
C SER A 502 -7.41 -12.74 18.05
N THR A 503 -6.79 -13.86 17.62
CA THR A 503 -5.36 -14.07 17.79
C THR A 503 -4.55 -13.05 16.98
N LEU A 504 -4.97 -12.73 15.76
CA LEU A 504 -4.33 -11.70 14.94
C LEU A 504 -4.43 -10.30 15.55
N LEU A 505 -5.59 -9.94 16.14
CA LEU A 505 -5.76 -8.67 16.86
C LEU A 505 -4.84 -8.59 18.09
N TRP A 506 -4.72 -9.68 18.88
CA TRP A 506 -3.78 -9.73 20.00
C TRP A 506 -2.32 -9.66 19.54
N LEU A 507 -1.95 -10.24 18.38
CA LEU A 507 -0.60 -10.14 17.81
C LEU A 507 -0.24 -8.74 17.33
N GLU A 508 -1.22 -7.94 16.88
CA GLU A 508 -1.03 -6.51 16.61
C GLU A 508 -0.97 -5.69 17.90
N GLU A 509 -1.80 -6.02 18.89
CA GLU A 509 -1.84 -5.34 20.19
C GLU A 509 -0.57 -5.53 21.01
N ILE A 510 0.00 -6.75 21.06
CA ILE A 510 1.30 -7.02 21.67
C ILE A 510 2.40 -6.20 20.97
N TYR A 511 2.38 -6.14 19.63
CA TYR A 511 3.36 -5.36 18.87
C TYR A 511 3.26 -3.86 19.19
N ALA A 512 2.04 -3.30 19.22
CA ALA A 512 1.81 -1.89 19.54
C ALA A 512 2.19 -1.54 20.99
N GLU A 513 1.95 -2.45 21.96
CA GLU A 513 2.48 -2.30 23.31
C GLU A 513 4.02 -2.30 23.34
N MET A 514 4.67 -3.21 22.61
CA MET A 514 6.13 -3.29 22.56
C MET A 514 6.75 -2.04 21.91
N GLU A 515 6.19 -1.58 20.80
CA GLU A 515 6.61 -0.34 20.12
C GLU A 515 6.48 0.88 21.04
N LEU A 516 5.35 1.04 21.75
CA LEU A 516 5.17 2.15 22.70
C LEU A 516 6.15 2.08 23.89
N LYS A 517 6.46 0.87 24.39
CA LYS A 517 7.43 0.67 25.48
C LYS A 517 8.86 1.09 25.12
N GLU A 518 9.24 1.16 23.84
CA GLU A 518 10.56 1.68 23.42
C GLU A 518 10.77 3.18 23.76
N TYR A 519 9.65 3.91 23.92
CA TYR A 519 9.61 5.34 24.24
C TYR A 519 9.44 5.61 25.73
N ASN A 520 9.20 4.60 26.58
CA ASN A 520 9.11 4.79 28.04
C ASN A 520 10.36 5.49 28.58
N MET A 521 10.15 6.36 29.57
CA MET A 521 11.16 7.28 30.09
C MET A 521 11.30 7.16 31.61
N SER A 522 12.47 7.50 32.14
CA SER A 522 12.78 7.34 33.57
C SER A 522 13.47 8.57 34.13
N GLY A 523 13.03 9.05 35.30
CA GLY A 523 13.61 10.18 36.02
C GLY A 523 13.43 11.54 35.33
N ILE A 524 12.28 11.77 34.69
CA ILE A 524 11.95 13.06 34.07
C ILE A 524 11.23 13.97 35.07
N VAL A 525 11.61 15.25 35.08
CA VAL A 525 10.90 16.30 35.78
C VAL A 525 9.85 16.90 34.85
N LEU A 526 8.59 16.99 35.30
CA LEU A 526 7.51 17.61 34.55
C LEU A 526 7.62 19.14 34.65
N ARG A 527 7.43 19.82 33.53
CA ARG A 527 7.27 21.28 33.48
C ARG A 527 5.88 21.66 33.99
N ARG A 528 5.72 22.88 34.49
CA ARG A 528 4.41 23.40 34.97
C ARG A 528 3.98 24.57 34.08
N ASN A 529 2.78 24.48 33.52
CA ASN A 529 2.20 25.52 32.66
C ASN A 529 0.80 25.88 33.20
N GLY A 530 0.74 26.89 34.06
CA GLY A 530 -0.46 27.20 34.85
C GLY A 530 -0.85 26.04 35.77
N ASP A 531 -2.10 25.58 35.64
CA ASP A 531 -2.68 24.48 36.40
C ASP A 531 -2.35 23.08 35.82
N LEU A 532 -1.69 23.00 34.66
CA LEU A 532 -1.39 21.74 33.97
C LEU A 532 0.11 21.41 34.01
N LEU A 533 0.42 20.11 33.94
CA LEU A 533 1.80 19.61 33.87
C LEU A 533 2.14 19.25 32.42
N VAL A 534 3.36 19.56 31.99
CA VAL A 534 3.84 19.39 30.62
C VAL A 534 5.04 18.44 30.61
N LEU A 535 5.00 17.46 29.72
CA LEU A 535 6.01 16.44 29.51
C LEU A 535 6.66 16.62 28.14
N GLU A 536 7.96 16.88 28.10
CA GLU A 536 8.75 16.82 26.86
C GLU A 536 8.93 15.36 26.44
N VAL A 537 8.55 15.02 25.20
CA VAL A 537 8.63 13.68 24.62
C VAL A 537 9.44 13.74 23.30
N PRO A 538 10.77 13.48 23.35
CA PRO A 538 11.62 13.57 22.18
C PRO A 538 11.20 12.60 21.07
N GLY A 539 10.94 13.13 19.88
CA GLY A 539 10.41 12.40 18.72
C GLY A 539 8.89 12.48 18.56
N LEU A 540 8.15 13.19 19.41
CA LEU A 540 6.70 13.33 19.25
C LEU A 540 6.32 14.11 17.99
N ALA A 541 7.06 15.17 17.64
CA ALA A 541 6.95 15.85 16.33
C ALA A 541 7.28 14.92 15.15
N GLU A 542 8.04 13.85 15.40
CA GLU A 542 8.34 12.75 14.48
C GLU A 542 7.26 11.62 14.52
N GLY A 543 6.13 11.84 15.22
CA GLY A 543 5.01 10.92 15.37
C GLY A 543 5.33 9.67 16.19
N ARG A 544 6.33 9.75 17.08
CA ARG A 544 6.99 8.63 17.74
C ARG A 544 7.39 8.98 19.19
N PRO A 545 6.60 8.58 20.22
CA PRO A 545 5.44 7.69 20.16
C PRO A 545 4.23 8.32 19.45
N SER A 546 3.38 7.50 18.86
CA SER A 546 2.14 7.96 18.22
C SER A 546 1.04 8.15 19.28
N LEU A 547 1.00 9.34 19.88
CA LEU A 547 0.03 9.73 20.91
C LEU A 547 -1.12 10.54 20.33
N TYR A 548 -2.31 10.39 20.92
CA TYR A 548 -3.48 11.21 20.67
C TYR A 548 -3.99 11.84 21.97
N THR A 549 -4.67 12.97 21.84
CA THR A 549 -5.35 13.64 22.95
C THR A 549 -6.47 12.77 23.51
N GLY A 550 -6.44 12.51 24.81
CA GLY A 550 -7.28 11.52 25.50
C GLY A 550 -6.60 10.15 25.71
N ASP A 551 -5.41 9.90 25.17
CA ASP A 551 -4.63 8.70 25.51
C ASP A 551 -4.10 8.77 26.95
N LYS A 552 -3.92 7.59 27.54
CA LYS A 552 -3.49 7.41 28.94
C LYS A 552 -1.98 7.19 29.01
N LEU A 553 -1.33 7.87 29.96
CA LEU A 553 0.00 7.50 30.45
C LEU A 553 -0.10 7.09 31.93
N ILE A 554 0.97 6.48 32.44
CA ILE A 554 1.16 6.20 33.86
C ILE A 554 2.45 6.90 34.27
N LEU A 555 2.34 7.79 35.25
CA LEU A 555 3.48 8.43 35.92
C LEU A 555 3.78 7.63 37.19
N LYS A 556 5.06 7.42 37.52
CA LYS A 556 5.47 6.66 38.70
C LYS A 556 6.53 7.44 39.48
N THR A 557 6.35 7.53 40.80
CA THR A 557 7.41 7.98 41.70
C THR A 557 8.61 7.04 41.58
N GLN A 558 9.83 7.56 41.67
CA GLN A 558 11.00 6.70 41.90
C GLN A 558 10.85 5.93 43.22
N GLU A 559 11.40 4.72 43.31
CA GLU A 559 11.19 3.81 44.45
C GLU A 559 11.87 4.30 45.73
N TYR A 560 11.14 5.04 46.55
CA TYR A 560 11.52 5.31 47.93
C TYR A 560 11.00 4.18 48.83
N SER A 561 11.89 3.49 49.54
CA SER A 561 11.58 2.39 50.48
C SER A 561 10.79 1.20 49.90
N GLY A 562 10.91 0.94 48.59
CA GLY A 562 10.28 -0.22 47.93
C GLY A 562 8.79 -0.05 47.60
N HIS A 563 8.28 1.19 47.70
CA HIS A 563 6.94 1.55 47.25
C HIS A 563 7.04 2.57 46.10
N ALA A 564 6.39 2.26 44.98
CA ALA A 564 6.15 3.21 43.89
C ALA A 564 4.65 3.54 43.83
N VAL A 565 4.33 4.84 43.75
CA VAL A 565 2.97 5.32 43.53
C VAL A 565 2.74 5.48 42.03
N GLU A 566 1.78 4.74 41.48
CA GLU A 566 1.35 4.89 40.09
C GLU A 566 0.20 5.91 39.99
N TYR A 567 0.46 7.07 39.38
CA TYR A 567 -0.54 8.08 39.03
C TYR A 567 -1.00 7.92 37.57
N ILE A 568 -2.30 8.05 37.33
CA ILE A 568 -2.87 7.99 35.98
C ILE A 568 -2.97 9.42 35.42
N SER A 569 -2.38 9.64 34.25
CA SER A 569 -2.52 10.89 33.49
C SER A 569 -3.19 10.66 32.14
N TYR A 570 -3.78 11.73 31.59
CA TYR A 570 -4.33 11.75 30.24
C TYR A 570 -3.73 12.92 29.45
N VAL A 571 -3.42 12.70 28.18
CA VAL A 571 -3.05 13.77 27.25
C VAL A 571 -4.25 14.70 27.06
N THR A 572 -4.04 16.00 27.24
CA THR A 572 -5.03 17.02 26.87
C THR A 572 -4.70 17.65 25.52
N GLU A 573 -3.45 18.07 25.35
CA GLU A 573 -2.94 18.80 24.19
C GLU A 573 -1.55 18.28 23.82
N ILE A 574 -1.17 18.42 22.54
CA ILE A 574 0.14 18.04 21.98
C ILE A 574 0.64 19.21 21.15
N HIS A 575 1.84 19.73 21.45
CA HIS A 575 2.47 20.82 20.72
C HIS A 575 3.96 20.52 20.45
N GLU A 576 4.29 20.21 19.19
CA GLU A 576 5.62 19.80 18.74
C GLU A 576 6.18 18.60 19.54
N GLU A 577 7.03 18.84 20.54
CA GLU A 577 7.56 17.80 21.44
C GLU A 577 7.00 17.85 22.87
N ASP A 578 6.22 18.87 23.23
CA ASP A 578 5.58 18.98 24.54
C ASP A 578 4.17 18.35 24.55
N VAL A 579 3.90 17.53 25.57
CA VAL A 579 2.61 16.90 25.87
C VAL A 579 2.01 17.54 27.11
N THR A 580 0.85 18.18 27.01
CA THR A 580 0.13 18.67 28.20
C THR A 580 -0.67 17.53 28.82
N LEU A 581 -0.39 17.23 30.09
CA LEU A 581 -0.98 16.15 30.88
C LEU A 581 -1.98 16.70 31.90
N LYS A 582 -3.09 15.97 32.06
CA LYS A 582 -4.04 16.14 33.16
C LYS A 582 -4.07 14.92 34.06
N ILE A 583 -3.96 15.16 35.37
CA ILE A 583 -3.75 14.16 36.44
C ILE A 583 -4.84 14.41 37.53
N ASN A 584 -4.69 13.84 38.73
CA ASN A 584 -5.44 14.25 39.91
C ASN A 584 -5.06 15.70 40.32
N PRO A 585 -5.99 16.65 40.47
CA PRO A 585 -5.71 18.01 40.94
C PRO A 585 -4.93 18.09 42.25
N GLU A 586 -5.11 17.12 43.16
CA GLU A 586 -4.34 17.04 44.41
C GLU A 586 -2.83 16.85 44.13
N PHE A 587 -2.49 16.06 43.11
CA PHE A 587 -1.12 15.87 42.65
C PHE A 587 -0.65 17.03 41.75
N GLU A 588 -1.50 17.59 40.88
CA GLU A 588 -1.16 18.79 40.09
C GLU A 588 -0.80 19.98 41.00
N GLN A 589 -1.42 20.08 42.19
CA GLN A 589 -1.07 21.07 43.21
C GLN A 589 0.18 20.67 44.01
N ALA A 590 0.28 19.42 44.49
CA ALA A 590 1.38 18.97 45.35
C ALA A 590 2.71 18.65 44.62
N TYR A 591 2.68 18.43 43.29
CA TYR A 591 3.88 18.05 42.53
C TYR A 591 4.95 19.14 42.59
N ASN A 592 6.12 18.76 43.09
CA ASN A 592 7.17 19.68 43.51
C ASN A 592 8.49 19.44 42.75
N PHE A 593 8.39 19.22 41.44
CA PHE A 593 9.51 18.95 40.52
C PHE A 593 10.32 17.67 40.83
N GLU A 594 9.71 16.71 41.51
CA GLU A 594 10.28 15.39 41.77
C GLU A 594 10.43 14.56 40.47
N PRO A 595 11.49 13.75 40.32
CA PRO A 595 11.71 12.94 39.13
C PRO A 595 10.69 11.78 39.05
N MET A 596 10.05 11.66 37.89
CA MET A 596 9.01 10.69 37.58
C MET A 596 9.41 9.76 36.44
N ASP A 597 9.02 8.49 36.52
CA ASP A 597 9.09 7.55 35.41
C ASP A 597 7.77 7.60 34.63
N VAL A 598 7.84 7.49 33.30
CA VAL A 598 6.71 7.62 32.38
C VAL A 598 6.53 6.35 31.55
N GLU A 599 5.39 5.69 31.73
CA GLU A 599 4.96 4.54 30.93
C GLU A 599 3.79 4.93 30.01
N PHE A 600 4.01 4.80 28.69
CA PHE A 600 2.98 5.03 27.68
C PHE A 600 2.08 3.79 27.53
N THR A 601 0.76 3.98 27.42
CA THR A 601 -0.19 2.86 27.33
C THR A 601 -0.97 2.85 26.01
N TYR A 602 -1.12 1.67 25.41
CA TYR A 602 -1.82 1.51 24.12
C TYR A 602 -3.34 1.68 24.27
N ASN A 603 -3.96 2.43 23.35
CA ASN A 603 -5.40 2.67 23.36
C ASN A 603 -6.18 1.48 22.76
N ARG A 604 -6.47 0.48 23.61
CA ARG A 604 -7.18 -0.77 23.29
C ARG A 604 -8.63 -0.59 22.76
N THR A 605 -9.13 0.63 22.56
CA THR A 605 -10.55 0.90 22.25
C THR A 605 -10.98 0.34 20.89
N THR A 606 -10.19 0.52 19.82
CA THR A 606 -10.51 -0.05 18.50
C THR A 606 -10.37 -1.57 18.50
N SER A 607 -9.26 -2.10 19.05
CA SER A 607 -9.04 -3.55 19.24
C SER A 607 -10.23 -4.24 19.93
N ARG A 608 -10.69 -3.72 21.07
CA ARG A 608 -11.85 -4.27 21.80
C ARG A 608 -13.17 -4.18 21.03
N ARG A 609 -13.34 -3.21 20.12
CA ARG A 609 -14.51 -3.15 19.23
C ARG A 609 -14.40 -4.18 18.09
N CYS A 610 -13.22 -4.39 17.53
CA CYS A 610 -12.96 -5.46 16.57
C CYS A 610 -13.24 -6.83 17.20
N HIS A 611 -12.73 -7.10 18.40
CA HIS A 611 -13.04 -8.34 19.14
C HIS A 611 -14.55 -8.51 19.39
N PHE A 612 -15.26 -7.47 19.84
CA PHE A 612 -16.72 -7.54 20.01
C PHE A 612 -17.44 -7.85 18.70
N ALA A 613 -17.03 -7.24 17.59
CA ALA A 613 -17.58 -7.53 16.26
C ALA A 613 -17.31 -8.99 15.82
N LEU A 614 -16.17 -9.58 16.19
CA LEU A 614 -15.88 -11.00 16.00
C LEU A 614 -16.76 -11.93 16.86
N GLU A 615 -17.30 -11.47 17.98
CA GLU A 615 -18.29 -12.23 18.75
C GLU A 615 -19.69 -12.12 18.14
N GLN A 616 -20.07 -10.93 17.68
CA GLN A 616 -21.34 -10.71 16.98
C GLN A 616 -21.37 -11.35 15.57
N VAL A 617 -20.22 -11.76 15.02
CA VAL A 617 -20.11 -12.27 13.65
C VAL A 617 -20.94 -13.54 13.39
N ILE A 618 -21.26 -14.30 14.44
CA ILE A 618 -22.15 -15.46 14.39
C ILE A 618 -23.52 -15.06 13.79
N HIS A 619 -23.99 -13.84 14.09
CA HIS A 619 -25.25 -13.32 13.57
C HIS A 619 -25.20 -13.02 12.07
N LEU A 620 -24.04 -12.69 11.47
CA LEU A 620 -23.94 -12.42 10.03
C LEU A 620 -24.03 -13.69 9.17
N GLY A 621 -23.74 -14.86 9.76
CA GLY A 621 -23.89 -16.16 9.12
C GLY A 621 -22.92 -16.46 7.98
N VAL A 622 -22.94 -17.72 7.54
CA VAL A 622 -22.02 -18.23 6.50
C VAL A 622 -22.22 -17.52 5.17
N LYS A 623 -23.48 -17.22 4.79
CA LYS A 623 -23.86 -16.57 3.52
C LYS A 623 -23.19 -15.22 3.26
N VAL A 624 -22.82 -14.49 4.32
CA VAL A 624 -22.18 -13.17 4.20
C VAL A 624 -20.65 -13.27 4.17
N LEU A 625 -20.06 -14.06 5.08
CA LEU A 625 -18.60 -14.16 5.23
C LEU A 625 -17.95 -15.12 4.22
N PHE A 626 -18.68 -16.17 3.85
CA PHE A 626 -18.27 -17.29 3.01
C PHE A 626 -19.32 -17.57 1.92
N PRO A 627 -19.52 -16.62 0.99
CA PRO A 627 -20.49 -16.79 -0.08
C PRO A 627 -20.00 -17.83 -1.10
N GLU A 628 -20.84 -18.84 -1.34
CA GLU A 628 -20.59 -19.96 -2.27
C GLU A 628 -21.69 -20.02 -3.35
N GLU A 629 -22.96 -19.88 -2.95
CA GLU A 629 -24.12 -19.82 -3.86
C GLU A 629 -24.83 -18.46 -3.84
N ILE A 630 -25.51 -18.13 -4.93
CA ILE A 630 -26.29 -16.89 -5.10
C ILE A 630 -27.78 -17.21 -5.07
N ILE A 631 -28.44 -16.88 -3.95
CA ILE A 631 -29.89 -17.06 -3.79
C ILE A 631 -30.60 -15.73 -4.02
N LEU A 632 -31.32 -15.62 -5.14
CA LEU A 632 -32.07 -14.40 -5.48
C LEU A 632 -33.26 -14.18 -4.53
N GLN A 633 -33.39 -12.94 -4.05
CA GLN A 633 -34.51 -12.44 -3.27
C GLN A 633 -35.47 -11.62 -4.16
N SER A 634 -36.65 -11.30 -3.63
CA SER A 634 -37.54 -10.33 -4.26
C SER A 634 -36.88 -8.93 -4.30
N PRO A 635 -36.99 -8.18 -5.43
CA PRO A 635 -36.48 -6.82 -5.49
C PRO A 635 -37.16 -5.91 -4.47
N GLN A 636 -36.38 -5.10 -3.74
CA GLN A 636 -36.90 -4.14 -2.76
C GLN A 636 -37.68 -3.00 -3.44
N VAL A 637 -37.34 -2.64 -4.68
CA VAL A 637 -38.02 -1.60 -5.46
C VAL A 637 -38.13 -2.02 -6.94
N THR A 638 -39.34 -2.08 -7.46
CA THR A 638 -39.65 -2.35 -8.87
C THR A 638 -39.92 -1.06 -9.63
N GLY A 639 -38.87 -0.26 -9.86
CA GLY A 639 -38.95 1.03 -10.53
C GLY A 639 -38.76 0.96 -12.04
N ASN A 640 -39.72 1.48 -12.81
CA ASN A 640 -39.50 1.80 -14.22
C ASN A 640 -38.64 3.08 -14.32
N TRP A 641 -37.43 2.93 -14.86
CA TRP A 641 -36.51 4.02 -15.14
C TRP A 641 -36.77 4.56 -16.56
N ASN A 642 -36.95 5.88 -16.69
CA ASN A 642 -37.13 6.51 -18.01
C ASN A 642 -35.84 6.40 -18.84
N HIS A 643 -35.89 5.70 -19.98
CA HIS A 643 -34.88 5.81 -21.04
C HIS A 643 -35.24 6.96 -21.99
N GLU A 644 -34.78 8.18 -21.68
CA GLU A 644 -34.93 9.36 -22.54
C GLU A 644 -33.68 9.52 -23.44
N GLN A 645 -33.78 8.95 -24.66
CA GLN A 645 -33.03 9.23 -25.90
C GLN A 645 -31.56 9.76 -25.80
N ASP A 646 -30.59 8.86 -25.72
CA ASP A 646 -29.27 9.05 -26.36
C ASP A 646 -29.29 8.35 -27.72
N GLY A 647 -29.54 9.09 -28.80
CA GLY A 647 -29.86 8.50 -30.11
C GLY A 647 -29.99 9.48 -31.27
N LYS A 648 -28.94 10.28 -31.52
CA LYS A 648 -28.81 11.12 -32.73
C LYS A 648 -27.56 10.75 -33.54
N SER A 649 -27.64 9.62 -34.24
CA SER A 649 -26.78 9.35 -35.39
C SER A 649 -27.42 9.89 -36.67
N ASN A 650 -26.59 10.30 -37.64
CA ASN A 650 -27.05 10.73 -38.95
C ASN A 650 -27.44 9.51 -39.82
N GLY A 651 -28.51 9.62 -40.61
CA GLY A 651 -28.87 8.62 -41.61
C GLY A 651 -30.23 8.88 -42.27
N GLN A 652 -30.25 9.03 -43.59
CA GLN A 652 -31.48 9.20 -44.38
C GLN A 652 -31.96 7.85 -44.95
N SER A 653 -33.26 7.56 -44.87
CA SER A 653 -33.95 6.74 -45.89
C SER A 653 -35.49 6.84 -45.85
N THR A 654 -36.03 7.62 -46.77
CA THR A 654 -37.28 7.39 -47.55
C THR A 654 -38.41 6.49 -47.00
N SER A 655 -39.48 7.15 -46.58
CA SER A 655 -40.92 6.83 -46.84
C SER A 655 -41.30 5.57 -47.64
N LYS A 656 -42.29 4.82 -47.12
CA LYS A 656 -43.44 4.31 -47.91
C LYS A 656 -44.66 3.95 -47.02
N LYS A 657 -45.86 3.96 -47.62
CA LYS A 657 -47.17 3.65 -46.99
C LYS A 657 -47.56 2.18 -47.21
N ASN A 658 -48.43 1.64 -46.33
CA ASN A 658 -49.54 0.66 -46.55
C ASN A 658 -49.66 -0.35 -45.38
N ARG A 659 -50.76 -1.10 -45.16
CA ARG A 659 -52.23 -0.88 -45.30
C ARG A 659 -52.95 -2.03 -44.54
N LYS A 660 -54.19 -1.82 -44.07
CA LYS A 660 -55.00 -2.77 -43.25
C LYS A 660 -55.18 -4.18 -43.86
N THR A 661 -55.12 -5.22 -43.00
CA THR A 661 -56.10 -6.32 -42.72
C THR A 661 -55.49 -7.21 -41.61
N MET A 662 -56.13 -7.69 -40.51
CA MET A 662 -57.50 -8.09 -40.14
C MET A 662 -57.81 -9.59 -40.37
N THR A 663 -57.74 -10.39 -39.29
CA THR A 663 -58.39 -11.70 -38.97
C THR A 663 -57.84 -12.23 -37.62
N ASP A 664 -58.48 -13.09 -36.83
CA ASP A 664 -59.90 -13.20 -36.42
C ASP A 664 -60.06 -14.21 -35.24
N GLN A 665 -61.00 -14.00 -34.31
CA GLN A 665 -61.54 -14.97 -33.29
C GLN A 665 -60.51 -15.61 -32.29
N ALA A 666 -60.83 -16.19 -31.12
CA ALA A 666 -62.02 -16.33 -30.25
C ALA A 666 -61.55 -16.12 -28.76
N GLU A 667 -62.30 -16.25 -27.65
CA GLU A 667 -63.63 -16.84 -27.35
C GLU A 667 -64.27 -16.16 -26.09
N HIS A 668 -65.44 -16.62 -25.61
CA HIS A 668 -66.34 -15.89 -24.70
C HIS A 668 -66.62 -16.58 -23.34
N GLY A 669 -67.00 -15.82 -22.31
CA GLY A 669 -67.53 -16.35 -21.03
C GLY A 669 -67.29 -15.42 -19.83
N THR A 670 -67.88 -14.23 -19.74
CA THR A 670 -69.30 -13.95 -19.44
C THR A 670 -69.79 -14.48 -18.08
N LYS A 671 -69.92 -13.57 -17.10
CA LYS A 671 -71.02 -13.30 -16.13
C LYS A 671 -70.44 -12.67 -14.84
N GLU A 672 -71.14 -12.00 -13.91
CA GLU A 672 -72.27 -11.03 -13.81
C GLU A 672 -72.19 -10.44 -12.35
N ARG A 673 -72.76 -9.32 -11.88
CA ARG A 673 -73.77 -8.35 -12.38
C ARG A 673 -73.68 -6.98 -11.63
N SER A 674 -74.26 -5.93 -12.23
CA SER A 674 -75.03 -4.75 -11.72
C SER A 674 -75.31 -4.54 -10.20
N VAL A 675 -75.62 -3.32 -9.66
CA VAL A 675 -75.75 -1.91 -10.13
C VAL A 675 -75.99 -0.97 -8.91
N GLY A 676 -75.71 0.35 -9.02
CA GLY A 676 -76.39 1.40 -8.22
C GLY A 676 -75.50 2.33 -7.36
N ASP A 677 -75.86 3.58 -7.08
CA ASP A 677 -75.91 4.80 -7.96
C ASP A 677 -76.48 6.01 -7.16
N LYS A 678 -75.79 7.17 -7.13
CA LYS A 678 -76.24 8.53 -6.65
C LYS A 678 -76.54 8.70 -5.13
N ASP A 679 -76.56 9.91 -4.51
CA ASP A 679 -76.29 11.31 -4.96
C ASP A 679 -75.75 12.24 -3.81
N LEU A 680 -75.53 13.54 -4.12
CA LEU A 680 -74.91 14.63 -3.29
C LEU A 680 -75.92 15.42 -2.38
N PRO A 681 -75.59 16.58 -1.72
CA PRO A 681 -74.52 16.91 -0.73
C PRO A 681 -75.00 17.76 0.50
N ALA A 682 -74.13 18.03 1.51
CA ALA A 682 -74.31 19.11 2.52
C ALA A 682 -72.96 19.60 3.11
N LEU A 683 -72.91 20.78 3.76
CA LEU A 683 -71.67 21.46 4.20
C LEU A 683 -71.54 21.73 5.72
N THR A 684 -70.41 21.28 6.31
CA THR A 684 -69.65 21.92 7.44
C THR A 684 -70.34 22.06 8.83
N PRO A 685 -69.64 22.42 9.93
CA PRO A 685 -68.20 22.69 10.14
C PRO A 685 -67.54 21.98 11.36
N PHE A 686 -66.25 22.32 11.61
CA PHE A 686 -65.45 22.15 12.85
C PHE A 686 -64.98 20.76 13.35
N THR A 687 -63.65 20.63 13.35
CA THR A 687 -62.74 19.86 14.27
C THR A 687 -63.37 19.38 15.59
N ALA A 688 -63.13 18.14 16.06
CA ALA A 688 -61.80 17.60 16.42
C ALA A 688 -61.80 16.06 16.66
N GLU A 689 -60.65 15.53 17.13
CA GLU A 689 -60.45 14.22 17.80
C GLU A 689 -60.72 12.90 17.03
N MET A 690 -59.65 12.38 16.44
CA MET A 690 -59.13 11.02 16.71
C MET A 690 -60.11 9.83 16.57
N SER A 691 -60.34 9.40 15.34
CA SER A 691 -60.81 8.04 14.99
C SER A 691 -60.12 7.57 13.69
N ASP A 692 -60.40 6.33 13.28
CA ASP A 692 -59.98 5.69 12.03
C ASP A 692 -58.50 5.27 11.93
N TRP A 693 -58.17 4.30 12.78
CA TRP A 693 -57.33 3.17 12.33
C TRP A 693 -58.13 2.29 11.36
N VAL A 694 -57.41 1.49 10.57
CA VAL A 694 -57.90 0.57 9.52
C VAL A 694 -58.33 1.29 8.23
N ASP A 695 -57.41 1.32 7.27
CA ASP A 695 -57.78 0.87 5.91
C ASP A 695 -56.60 0.24 5.15
N GLU A 696 -56.91 -0.37 4.00
CA GLU A 696 -56.19 -1.50 3.36
C GLU A 696 -54.69 -1.40 3.02
N ILE A 697 -54.06 -2.59 3.01
CA ILE A 697 -52.72 -2.87 2.47
C ILE A 697 -52.74 -2.76 0.94
N GLN A 698 -52.37 -1.59 0.39
CA GLN A 698 -52.08 -1.45 -1.04
C GLN A 698 -50.59 -1.67 -1.33
N THR A 699 -50.30 -2.55 -2.30
CA THR A 699 -48.96 -2.77 -2.84
C THR A 699 -48.34 -1.46 -3.35
N PRO A 700 -47.01 -1.26 -3.22
CA PRO A 700 -46.37 0.02 -3.55
C PRO A 700 -46.47 0.32 -5.05
N LYS A 701 -47.39 1.23 -5.42
CA LYS A 701 -47.59 1.71 -6.79
C LYS A 701 -46.28 2.29 -7.34
N ALA A 702 -45.83 1.76 -8.48
CA ALA A 702 -44.51 2.04 -9.04
C ALA A 702 -44.25 3.54 -9.26
N ARG A 703 -43.40 4.12 -8.41
CA ARG A 703 -42.92 5.50 -8.57
C ARG A 703 -42.00 5.57 -9.79
N LYS A 704 -42.21 6.56 -10.67
CA LYS A 704 -41.27 6.85 -11.78
C LYS A 704 -39.94 7.30 -11.20
N MET A 705 -38.87 6.55 -11.44
CA MET A 705 -37.57 6.80 -10.84
C MET A 705 -36.68 7.64 -11.76
N LYS A 706 -36.09 8.69 -11.20
CA LYS A 706 -35.06 9.53 -11.84
C LYS A 706 -33.86 9.61 -10.90
N PHE A 707 -32.66 9.65 -11.49
CA PHE A 707 -31.43 9.89 -10.74
C PHE A 707 -31.38 11.34 -10.23
N PHE A 708 -30.84 11.57 -9.03
CA PHE A 708 -30.65 12.91 -8.47
C PHE A 708 -29.47 13.61 -9.16
N ASN A 709 -28.39 12.87 -9.42
CA ASN A 709 -27.30 13.31 -10.28
C ASN A 709 -27.55 12.88 -11.75
N PRO A 710 -27.80 13.80 -12.70
CA PRO A 710 -28.03 13.45 -14.10
C PRO A 710 -26.75 13.06 -14.86
N VAL A 711 -25.57 13.35 -14.32
CA VAL A 711 -24.26 13.18 -14.99
C VAL A 711 -23.68 11.76 -14.81
N LEU A 712 -24.40 10.87 -14.10
CA LEU A 712 -23.95 9.50 -13.85
C LEU A 712 -23.83 8.69 -15.15
N ASN A 713 -22.74 7.92 -15.27
CA ASN A 713 -22.56 6.99 -16.39
C ASN A 713 -23.29 5.66 -16.16
N GLU A 714 -23.41 4.83 -17.21
CA GLU A 714 -24.20 3.60 -17.15
C GLU A 714 -23.72 2.58 -16.11
N ASN A 715 -22.41 2.46 -15.83
CA ASN A 715 -21.91 1.58 -14.76
C ASN A 715 -22.32 2.11 -13.38
N GLN A 716 -22.28 3.43 -13.17
CA GLN A 716 -22.74 4.06 -11.92
C GLN A 716 -24.27 3.91 -11.76
N LYS A 717 -25.04 4.14 -12.83
CA LYS A 717 -26.49 3.90 -12.87
C LYS A 717 -26.84 2.44 -12.62
N LEU A 718 -26.07 1.49 -13.18
CA LEU A 718 -26.24 0.05 -12.96
C LEU A 718 -25.96 -0.32 -11.50
N ALA A 719 -24.88 0.18 -10.91
CA ALA A 719 -24.59 -0.03 -9.49
C ALA A 719 -25.70 0.50 -8.58
N VAL A 720 -26.20 1.71 -8.84
CA VAL A 720 -27.33 2.29 -8.10
C VAL A 720 -28.60 1.46 -8.29
N LYS A 721 -28.90 0.98 -9.51
CA LYS A 721 -30.04 0.09 -9.79
C LYS A 721 -29.95 -1.23 -9.01
N ARG A 722 -28.76 -1.86 -8.96
CA ARG A 722 -28.50 -3.14 -8.26
C ARG A 722 -28.51 -2.99 -6.74
N ILE A 723 -28.00 -1.89 -6.22
CA ILE A 723 -28.13 -1.56 -4.80
C ILE A 723 -29.62 -1.36 -4.47
N LEU A 724 -30.37 -0.61 -5.28
CA LEU A 724 -31.78 -0.37 -5.01
C LEU A 724 -32.69 -1.61 -5.13
N SER A 725 -32.40 -2.52 -6.07
CA SER A 725 -33.13 -3.79 -6.17
C SER A 725 -32.73 -4.76 -5.06
N GLY A 726 -31.43 -4.83 -4.75
CA GLY A 726 -30.86 -5.68 -3.71
C GLY A 726 -31.12 -7.17 -3.93
N ASP A 727 -31.12 -7.60 -5.19
CA ASP A 727 -31.55 -8.94 -5.63
C ASP A 727 -30.82 -10.09 -4.91
N CYS A 728 -29.64 -9.83 -4.31
CA CYS A 728 -28.81 -10.83 -3.63
C CYS A 728 -28.67 -10.63 -2.11
N ARG A 729 -29.49 -9.79 -1.44
CA ARG A 729 -29.42 -9.65 0.04
C ARG A 729 -29.48 -11.04 0.73
N PRO A 730 -28.62 -11.32 1.74
CA PRO A 730 -27.70 -10.42 2.45
C PRO A 730 -26.30 -10.30 1.82
N LEU A 731 -26.00 -10.94 0.68
CA LEU A 731 -24.65 -11.02 0.14
C LEU A 731 -24.03 -9.62 -0.06
N PRO A 732 -22.75 -9.41 0.32
CA PRO A 732 -22.03 -8.15 0.06
C PRO A 732 -22.03 -7.76 -1.41
N TYR A 733 -22.59 -6.60 -1.73
CA TYR A 733 -22.49 -6.00 -3.05
C TYR A 733 -21.21 -5.16 -3.12
N ILE A 734 -20.32 -5.45 -4.08
CA ILE A 734 -19.02 -4.79 -4.22
C ILE A 734 -19.05 -3.74 -5.33
N LEU A 735 -18.85 -2.47 -4.95
CA LEU A 735 -18.58 -1.38 -5.87
C LEU A 735 -17.06 -1.24 -6.04
N PHE A 736 -16.51 -1.96 -7.02
CA PHE A 736 -15.10 -1.87 -7.38
C PHE A 736 -14.86 -0.60 -8.19
N GLY A 737 -14.25 0.41 -7.55
CA GLY A 737 -13.93 1.68 -8.19
C GLY A 737 -12.44 2.03 -8.11
N PRO A 738 -11.69 1.76 -9.20
CA PRO A 738 -10.37 2.31 -9.48
C PRO A 738 -10.27 3.82 -9.21
N PRO A 739 -9.06 4.39 -9.04
CA PRO A 739 -8.90 5.81 -8.70
C PRO A 739 -9.51 6.71 -9.77
N GLY A 740 -10.11 7.83 -9.34
CA GLY A 740 -10.78 8.81 -10.21
C GLY A 740 -12.13 8.38 -10.80
N THR A 741 -12.67 7.19 -10.48
CA THR A 741 -13.89 6.65 -11.15
C THR A 741 -15.24 7.08 -10.55
N GLY A 742 -15.22 7.91 -9.50
CA GLY A 742 -16.45 8.43 -8.87
C GLY A 742 -17.15 7.46 -7.91
N LYS A 743 -16.42 6.59 -7.20
CA LYS A 743 -16.95 5.72 -6.12
C LYS A 743 -17.93 6.45 -5.21
N THR A 744 -17.43 7.44 -4.48
CA THR A 744 -18.22 8.16 -3.47
C THR A 744 -19.45 8.83 -4.11
N VAL A 745 -19.34 9.42 -5.31
CA VAL A 745 -20.50 10.00 -6.04
C VAL A 745 -21.59 8.95 -6.30
N THR A 746 -21.20 7.70 -6.60
CA THR A 746 -22.12 6.57 -6.82
C THR A 746 -22.78 6.11 -5.52
N ILE A 747 -22.03 6.09 -4.41
CA ILE A 747 -22.56 5.79 -3.06
C ILE A 747 -23.55 6.87 -2.63
N ILE A 748 -23.25 8.14 -2.88
CA ILE A 748 -24.11 9.29 -2.55
C ILE A 748 -25.45 9.17 -3.27
N GLU A 749 -25.46 8.88 -4.58
CA GLU A 749 -26.70 8.60 -5.31
C GLU A 749 -27.44 7.40 -4.72
N ALA A 750 -26.75 6.28 -4.45
CA ALA A 750 -27.38 5.07 -3.89
C ALA A 750 -28.04 5.33 -2.52
N VAL A 751 -27.37 6.06 -1.62
CA VAL A 751 -27.91 6.46 -0.32
C VAL A 751 -29.16 7.35 -0.47
N LEU A 752 -29.15 8.30 -1.42
CA LEU A 752 -30.32 9.13 -1.71
C LEU A 752 -31.49 8.29 -2.27
N GLN A 753 -31.24 7.41 -3.24
CA GLN A 753 -32.27 6.55 -3.83
C GLN A 753 -32.90 5.61 -2.78
N VAL A 754 -32.08 4.93 -1.96
CA VAL A 754 -32.54 4.08 -0.86
C VAL A 754 -33.34 4.88 0.18
N HIS A 755 -32.95 6.12 0.49
CA HIS A 755 -33.65 6.98 1.44
C HIS A 755 -35.07 7.38 0.98
N PHE A 756 -35.22 7.71 -0.30
CA PHE A 756 -36.49 8.20 -0.88
C PHE A 756 -37.41 7.10 -1.44
N ALA A 757 -36.86 5.96 -1.86
CA ALA A 757 -37.63 4.83 -2.37
C ALA A 757 -38.13 3.89 -1.26
N LEU A 758 -37.34 3.70 -0.19
CA LEU A 758 -37.69 2.87 0.96
C LEU A 758 -37.87 3.76 2.20
N PRO A 759 -39.12 4.13 2.59
CA PRO A 759 -39.36 5.05 3.71
C PRO A 759 -38.84 4.54 5.06
N ASP A 760 -38.87 3.23 5.27
CA ASP A 760 -38.47 2.59 6.53
C ASP A 760 -36.96 2.30 6.61
N SER A 761 -36.20 2.59 5.55
CA SER A 761 -34.77 2.29 5.55
C SER A 761 -34.01 3.15 6.56
N ARG A 762 -33.22 2.46 7.41
CA ARG A 762 -32.17 3.02 8.26
C ARG A 762 -30.82 2.69 7.65
N ILE A 763 -30.06 3.74 7.34
CA ILE A 763 -28.83 3.69 6.53
C ILE A 763 -27.64 4.09 7.43
N LEU A 764 -26.66 3.19 7.54
CA LEU A 764 -25.37 3.46 8.14
C LEU A 764 -24.32 3.60 7.03
N VAL A 765 -23.58 4.69 7.02
CA VAL A 765 -22.47 4.91 6.07
C VAL A 765 -21.17 5.08 6.85
N CYS A 766 -20.22 4.22 6.56
CA CYS A 766 -18.93 4.11 7.24
C CYS A 766 -17.77 4.30 6.28
N ALA A 767 -16.64 4.72 6.81
CA ALA A 767 -15.33 4.61 6.19
C ALA A 767 -14.27 4.38 7.27
N PRO A 768 -13.09 3.79 6.98
CA PRO A 768 -12.06 3.62 7.99
C PRO A 768 -11.50 4.98 8.47
N SER A 769 -11.29 5.93 7.55
CA SER A 769 -10.74 7.26 7.87
C SER A 769 -11.82 8.32 8.16
N ASN A 770 -11.51 9.27 9.04
CA ASN A 770 -12.38 10.42 9.32
C ASN A 770 -12.55 11.34 8.09
N SER A 771 -11.53 11.46 7.24
CA SER A 771 -11.57 12.28 6.03
C SER A 771 -12.52 11.72 4.98
N ALA A 772 -12.56 10.40 4.78
CA ALA A 772 -13.52 9.76 3.88
C ALA A 772 -14.97 9.88 4.41
N ALA A 773 -15.18 9.67 5.72
CA ALA A 773 -16.49 9.87 6.35
C ALA A 773 -16.97 11.32 6.29
N ASP A 774 -16.07 12.31 6.41
CA ASP A 774 -16.40 13.72 6.23
C ASP A 774 -16.70 14.08 4.78
N LEU A 775 -15.96 13.51 3.80
CA LEU A 775 -16.23 13.69 2.39
C LEU A 775 -17.63 13.17 2.02
N VAL A 776 -18.03 12.00 2.52
CA VAL A 776 -19.40 11.47 2.37
C VAL A 776 -20.43 12.45 2.94
N CYS A 777 -20.22 12.94 4.16
CA CYS A 777 -21.12 13.90 4.81
C CYS A 777 -21.25 15.21 4.01
N LEU A 778 -20.12 15.74 3.53
CA LEU A 778 -20.05 16.94 2.71
C LEU A 778 -20.79 16.76 1.38
N ARG A 779 -20.57 15.64 0.67
CA ARG A 779 -21.29 15.36 -0.60
C ARG A 779 -22.80 15.16 -0.40
N LEU A 780 -23.23 14.58 0.73
CA LEU A 780 -24.67 14.50 1.07
C LEU A 780 -25.26 15.89 1.35
N HIS A 781 -24.51 16.78 2.01
CA HIS A 781 -24.89 18.19 2.21
C HIS A 781 -24.96 18.97 0.89
N GLU A 782 -23.92 18.88 0.05
CA GLU A 782 -23.82 19.54 -1.27
C GLU A 782 -24.99 19.19 -2.20
N SER A 783 -25.56 17.98 -2.07
CA SER A 783 -26.72 17.54 -2.85
C SER A 783 -27.95 18.44 -2.68
N LYS A 784 -28.12 19.08 -1.51
CA LYS A 784 -29.28 19.90 -1.10
C LYS A 784 -30.65 19.19 -1.18
N VAL A 785 -30.67 17.87 -1.39
CA VAL A 785 -31.91 17.06 -1.47
C VAL A 785 -32.44 16.67 -0.08
N LEU A 786 -31.53 16.46 0.88
CA LEU A 786 -31.87 16.03 2.24
C LEU A 786 -32.36 17.20 3.10
N ARG A 787 -33.43 16.98 3.87
CA ARG A 787 -33.93 17.95 4.85
C ARG A 787 -32.98 18.05 6.05
N PRO A 788 -32.89 19.21 6.73
CA PRO A 788 -32.27 19.30 8.05
C PRO A 788 -32.79 18.21 9.01
N ALA A 789 -31.94 17.76 9.93
CA ALA A 789 -32.19 16.63 10.84
C ALA A 789 -32.45 15.24 10.20
N THR A 790 -32.24 15.06 8.88
CA THR A 790 -32.31 13.72 8.24
C THR A 790 -31.03 12.89 8.44
N MET A 791 -29.88 13.58 8.50
CA MET A 791 -28.52 13.02 8.56
C MET A 791 -27.77 13.50 9.81
N VAL A 792 -26.89 12.65 10.35
CA VAL A 792 -25.99 12.96 11.48
C VAL A 792 -24.57 12.45 11.23
N ARG A 793 -23.54 13.16 11.72
CA ARG A 793 -22.11 12.77 11.65
C ARG A 793 -21.59 12.40 13.04
N VAL A 794 -21.43 11.11 13.31
CA VAL A 794 -20.92 10.61 14.60
C VAL A 794 -19.39 10.56 14.56
N ASN A 795 -18.73 11.51 15.24
CA ASN A 795 -17.27 11.55 15.37
C ASN A 795 -16.75 10.66 16.50
N ALA A 796 -15.49 10.22 16.37
CA ALA A 796 -14.70 9.62 17.44
C ALA A 796 -14.56 10.57 18.65
N THR A 797 -14.39 10.02 19.84
CA THR A 797 -14.38 10.77 21.12
C THR A 797 -13.15 11.66 21.34
N CYS A 798 -12.06 11.43 20.61
CA CYS A 798 -10.81 12.19 20.67
C CYS A 798 -10.65 13.20 19.51
N ARG A 799 -11.70 13.46 18.72
CA ARG A 799 -11.60 14.38 17.56
C ARG A 799 -12.06 15.80 17.93
N PHE A 800 -11.17 16.77 17.74
CA PHE A 800 -11.46 18.20 17.88
C PHE A 800 -12.42 18.74 16.82
N GLU A 801 -13.25 19.71 17.20
CA GLU A 801 -14.21 20.40 16.32
C GLU A 801 -13.49 21.32 15.30
N GLU A 802 -12.30 21.83 15.63
CA GLU A 802 -11.45 22.65 14.75
C GLU A 802 -10.98 21.89 13.49
N ILE A 803 -10.74 20.58 13.60
CA ILE A 803 -10.27 19.72 12.49
C ILE A 803 -11.47 19.20 11.65
N VAL A 804 -12.66 19.80 11.80
CA VAL A 804 -13.86 19.48 11.03
C VAL A 804 -14.14 20.61 10.04
N ILE A 805 -14.46 20.28 8.80
CA ILE A 805 -14.88 21.25 7.76
C ILE A 805 -16.14 21.99 8.24
N ASP A 806 -16.20 23.33 8.12
CA ASP A 806 -17.32 24.13 8.66
C ASP A 806 -18.71 23.69 8.19
N ALA A 807 -18.85 23.30 6.92
CA ALA A 807 -20.11 22.75 6.38
C ALA A 807 -20.55 21.43 7.04
N VAL A 808 -19.62 20.68 7.64
CA VAL A 808 -19.85 19.41 8.32
C VAL A 808 -20.16 19.61 9.82
N LYS A 809 -19.64 20.67 10.46
CA LYS A 809 -19.84 20.97 11.91
C LYS A 809 -21.31 20.92 12.37
N PRO A 810 -22.32 21.42 11.64
CA PRO A 810 -23.73 21.31 12.06
C PRO A 810 -24.20 19.86 12.28
N TYR A 811 -23.76 18.92 11.43
CA TYR A 811 -24.12 17.51 11.52
C TYR A 811 -23.40 16.77 12.65
N CYS A 812 -22.29 17.33 13.15
CA CYS A 812 -21.49 16.75 14.23
C CYS A 812 -22.12 16.96 15.62
N ARG A 813 -22.85 18.06 15.83
CA ARG A 813 -23.45 18.43 17.13
C ARG A 813 -24.48 17.40 17.59
N ASP A 814 -25.40 17.03 16.70
CA ASP A 814 -26.37 15.97 16.97
C ASP A 814 -25.75 14.57 17.00
N GLY A 815 -24.50 14.45 16.53
CA GLY A 815 -23.67 13.26 16.65
C GLY A 815 -22.87 13.18 17.95
N GLU A 816 -23.04 14.13 18.88
CA GLU A 816 -22.49 14.00 20.24
C GLU A 816 -23.32 13.05 21.11
N ASP A 817 -24.65 13.21 21.15
CA ASP A 817 -25.52 12.24 21.82
C ASP A 817 -25.81 11.04 20.91
N ILE A 818 -25.25 9.88 21.25
CA ILE A 818 -25.42 8.64 20.49
C ILE A 818 -26.87 8.10 20.56
N TRP A 819 -27.63 8.43 21.62
CA TRP A 819 -29.06 8.10 21.72
C TRP A 819 -29.94 8.98 20.83
N LYS A 820 -29.53 10.24 20.60
CA LYS A 820 -30.14 11.11 19.60
C LYS A 820 -29.75 10.63 18.20
N ALA A 821 -28.46 10.39 17.96
CA ALA A 821 -27.91 9.96 16.67
C ALA A 821 -28.55 8.66 16.15
N SER A 822 -28.78 7.66 17.01
CA SER A 822 -29.37 6.37 16.61
C SER A 822 -30.79 6.47 16.04
N ARG A 823 -31.50 7.59 16.28
CA ARG A 823 -32.86 7.84 15.78
C ARG A 823 -32.89 8.31 14.32
N PHE A 824 -31.82 8.93 13.83
CA PHE A 824 -31.70 9.45 12.46
C PHE A 824 -31.83 8.33 11.41
N ARG A 825 -32.22 8.71 10.19
CA ARG A 825 -32.32 7.76 9.06
C ARG A 825 -31.01 7.54 8.32
N ILE A 826 -30.12 8.54 8.31
CA ILE A 826 -28.79 8.46 7.70
C ILE A 826 -27.75 8.80 8.77
N ILE A 827 -26.86 7.85 9.08
CA ILE A 827 -25.77 8.04 10.04
C ILE A 827 -24.44 7.90 9.31
N VAL A 828 -23.59 8.93 9.37
CA VAL A 828 -22.23 8.91 8.82
C VAL A 828 -21.21 8.82 9.95
N THR A 829 -20.34 7.83 9.93
CA THR A 829 -19.37 7.54 11.01
C THR A 829 -18.09 6.90 10.48
N THR A 830 -17.10 6.62 11.34
CA THR A 830 -15.99 5.73 10.95
C THR A 830 -16.26 4.29 11.37
N CYS A 831 -15.62 3.31 10.73
CA CYS A 831 -15.81 1.88 11.03
C CYS A 831 -15.62 1.60 12.54
N SER A 832 -14.48 1.96 13.14
CA SER A 832 -14.29 1.89 14.60
C SER A 832 -15.33 2.72 15.38
N SER A 833 -15.72 3.92 14.93
CA SER A 833 -16.68 4.77 15.65
C SER A 833 -18.12 4.22 15.65
N SER A 834 -18.50 3.38 14.68
CA SER A 834 -19.80 2.71 14.67
C SER A 834 -20.02 1.80 15.89
N GLY A 835 -18.93 1.28 16.49
CA GLY A 835 -18.96 0.52 17.74
C GLY A 835 -19.33 1.34 18.99
N LEU A 836 -19.69 2.62 18.86
CA LEU A 836 -20.45 3.36 19.87
C LEU A 836 -21.90 2.88 19.98
N PHE A 837 -22.51 2.36 18.91
CA PHE A 837 -23.89 1.88 18.94
C PHE A 837 -24.06 0.59 19.77
N TYR A 838 -23.03 -0.25 19.85
CA TYR A 838 -22.97 -1.36 20.80
C TYR A 838 -23.06 -0.88 22.27
N GLN A 839 -22.52 0.30 22.60
CA GLN A 839 -22.50 0.82 23.98
C GLN A 839 -23.85 1.35 24.46
N ILE A 840 -24.78 1.67 23.55
CA ILE A 840 -26.18 1.99 23.88
C ILE A 840 -27.13 0.79 23.67
N GLY A 841 -26.61 -0.40 23.37
CA GLY A 841 -27.43 -1.60 23.16
C GLY A 841 -28.33 -1.55 21.93
N VAL A 842 -27.88 -0.93 20.82
CA VAL A 842 -28.59 -1.06 19.53
C VAL A 842 -28.69 -2.55 19.16
N ARG A 843 -29.90 -3.02 18.90
CA ARG A 843 -30.17 -4.42 18.51
C ARG A 843 -29.70 -4.69 17.08
N VAL A 844 -29.24 -5.90 16.84
CA VAL A 844 -28.99 -6.45 15.49
C VAL A 844 -30.23 -6.25 14.62
N GLY A 845 -30.06 -5.74 13.40
CA GLY A 845 -31.16 -5.41 12.48
C GLY A 845 -31.74 -4.00 12.63
N HIS A 846 -31.23 -3.15 13.54
CA HIS A 846 -31.61 -1.73 13.60
C HIS A 846 -31.20 -0.97 12.33
N PHE A 847 -30.10 -1.36 11.70
CA PHE A 847 -29.75 -0.88 10.37
C PHE A 847 -30.24 -1.86 9.31
N THR A 848 -30.75 -1.30 8.22
CA THR A 848 -31.29 -2.05 7.06
C THR A 848 -30.30 -2.07 5.90
N HIS A 849 -29.45 -1.05 5.80
CA HIS A 849 -28.43 -0.89 4.77
C HIS A 849 -27.14 -0.39 5.44
N VAL A 850 -26.03 -1.06 5.18
CA VAL A 850 -24.68 -0.63 5.62
C VAL A 850 -23.81 -0.43 4.39
N PHE A 851 -23.37 0.81 4.19
CA PHE A 851 -22.40 1.19 3.17
C PHE A 851 -21.04 1.39 3.83
N VAL A 852 -19.98 0.82 3.26
CA VAL A 852 -18.59 1.06 3.66
C VAL A 852 -17.83 1.62 2.44
N ASP A 853 -17.48 2.90 2.46
CA ASP A 853 -16.57 3.50 1.45
C ASP A 853 -15.10 3.28 1.86
N GLU A 854 -14.22 3.20 0.87
CA GLU A 854 -12.82 2.81 1.00
C GLU A 854 -12.62 1.50 1.84
N ALA A 855 -13.55 0.55 1.70
CA ALA A 855 -13.55 -0.73 2.43
C ALA A 855 -12.28 -1.58 2.23
N GLY A 856 -11.50 -1.32 1.18
CA GLY A 856 -10.18 -1.93 0.97
C GLY A 856 -9.12 -1.52 1.99
N GLN A 857 -9.25 -0.33 2.60
CA GLN A 857 -8.34 0.16 3.65
C GLN A 857 -8.67 -0.43 5.04
N ALA A 858 -9.91 -0.88 5.26
CA ALA A 858 -10.34 -1.40 6.55
C ALA A 858 -9.87 -2.84 6.75
N SER A 859 -9.28 -3.14 7.92
CA SER A 859 -9.02 -4.55 8.29
C SER A 859 -10.34 -5.32 8.37
N GLU A 860 -10.33 -6.62 8.09
CA GLU A 860 -11.56 -7.41 8.11
C GLU A 860 -12.31 -7.32 9.46
N PRO A 861 -11.66 -7.43 10.64
CA PRO A 861 -12.31 -7.21 11.94
C PRO A 861 -12.84 -5.78 12.17
N GLU A 862 -12.23 -4.76 11.56
CA GLU A 862 -12.75 -3.39 11.62
C GLU A 862 -13.97 -3.19 10.71
N CYS A 863 -13.94 -3.78 9.51
CA CYS A 863 -15.06 -3.74 8.58
C CYS A 863 -16.30 -4.44 9.15
N LEU A 864 -16.11 -5.45 10.02
CA LEU A 864 -17.20 -6.10 10.74
C LEU A 864 -17.90 -5.22 11.79
N ILE A 865 -17.26 -4.18 12.33
CA ILE A 865 -17.84 -3.35 13.39
C ILE A 865 -19.19 -2.74 12.98
N PRO A 866 -19.35 -2.12 11.80
CA PRO A 866 -20.67 -1.67 11.34
C PRO A 866 -21.56 -2.79 10.78
N LEU A 867 -20.99 -3.89 10.26
CA LEU A 867 -21.77 -4.98 9.67
C LEU A 867 -22.55 -5.76 10.75
N GLY A 868 -21.96 -6.01 11.91
CA GLY A 868 -22.59 -6.73 13.04
C GLY A 868 -23.81 -6.05 13.67
N LEU A 869 -24.20 -4.85 13.21
CA LEU A 869 -25.42 -4.15 13.62
C LEU A 869 -26.62 -4.42 12.67
N MET A 870 -26.43 -5.16 11.58
CA MET A 870 -27.42 -5.39 10.52
C MET A 870 -28.08 -6.78 10.59
N SER A 871 -29.21 -6.98 9.92
CA SER A 871 -29.83 -8.30 9.79
C SER A 871 -29.18 -9.12 8.67
N ASP A 872 -28.97 -10.40 8.95
CA ASP A 872 -28.53 -11.48 8.06
C ASP A 872 -29.60 -12.02 7.11
N VAL A 873 -30.88 -11.74 7.36
CA VAL A 873 -31.99 -12.17 6.50
C VAL A 873 -32.39 -11.06 5.52
N SER A 874 -32.41 -9.81 5.97
CA SER A 874 -32.98 -8.68 5.22
C SER A 874 -32.05 -7.49 5.00
N GLY A 875 -30.89 -7.45 5.68
CA GLY A 875 -29.93 -6.36 5.55
C GLY A 875 -29.24 -6.32 4.19
N GLN A 876 -28.82 -5.13 3.77
CA GLN A 876 -28.02 -4.95 2.57
C GLN A 876 -26.63 -4.40 2.88
N ILE A 877 -25.61 -5.17 2.50
CA ILE A 877 -24.20 -4.80 2.60
C ILE A 877 -23.74 -4.21 1.26
N VAL A 878 -23.14 -3.02 1.29
CA VAL A 878 -22.45 -2.41 0.14
C VAL A 878 -21.01 -2.07 0.53
N LEU A 879 -20.05 -2.77 -0.06
CA LEU A 879 -18.62 -2.53 0.13
C LEU A 879 -18.06 -1.81 -1.10
N ALA A 880 -17.70 -0.54 -0.96
CA ALA A 880 -17.09 0.24 -2.01
C ALA A 880 -15.59 0.41 -1.76
N GLY A 881 -14.77 0.23 -2.78
CA GLY A 881 -13.32 0.24 -2.59
C GLY A 881 -12.55 -0.15 -3.84
N ASP A 882 -11.27 -0.43 -3.64
CA ASP A 882 -10.34 -0.89 -4.67
C ASP A 882 -9.31 -1.82 -4.02
N PRO A 883 -9.27 -3.12 -4.36
CA PRO A 883 -8.30 -4.06 -3.78
C PRO A 883 -6.87 -3.79 -4.27
N MET A 884 -6.68 -3.01 -5.34
CA MET A 884 -5.37 -2.71 -5.93
C MET A 884 -4.75 -1.40 -5.39
N GLN A 885 -5.47 -0.66 -4.56
CA GLN A 885 -4.93 0.47 -3.78
C GLN A 885 -4.57 0.03 -2.35
N LEU A 886 -3.96 0.94 -1.57
CA LEU A 886 -3.50 0.70 -0.20
C LEU A 886 -4.54 -0.01 0.68
N GLY A 887 -4.11 -1.12 1.30
CA GLY A 887 -4.89 -1.92 2.24
C GLY A 887 -4.65 -1.54 3.71
N PRO A 888 -5.07 -2.41 4.66
CA PRO A 888 -4.96 -2.16 6.09
C PRO A 888 -3.52 -1.98 6.57
N VAL A 889 -3.28 -0.96 7.40
CA VAL A 889 -1.96 -0.66 7.99
C VAL A 889 -1.74 -1.51 9.23
N ILE A 890 -1.19 -2.70 9.04
CA ILE A 890 -0.78 -3.65 10.09
C ILE A 890 0.73 -3.54 10.30
N LYS A 891 1.21 -3.47 11.55
CA LYS A 891 2.64 -3.37 11.89
C LYS A 891 3.26 -4.71 12.29
N SER A 892 2.50 -5.58 12.94
CA SER A 892 2.97 -6.88 13.44
C SER A 892 3.24 -7.83 12.29
N ARG A 893 4.51 -8.19 12.09
CA ARG A 893 4.94 -9.08 11.01
C ARG A 893 4.26 -10.45 11.05
N LEU A 894 3.91 -10.94 12.26
CA LEU A 894 3.14 -12.17 12.45
C LEU A 894 1.68 -11.99 12.02
N ALA A 895 1.02 -10.91 12.45
CA ALA A 895 -0.36 -10.64 12.06
C ALA A 895 -0.50 -10.44 10.52
N MET A 896 0.50 -9.83 9.88
CA MET A 896 0.62 -9.77 8.42
C MET A 896 0.81 -11.16 7.80
N ALA A 897 1.74 -11.99 8.31
CA ALA A 897 2.03 -13.31 7.74
C ALA A 897 0.80 -14.25 7.69
N TYR A 898 -0.11 -14.09 8.65
CA TYR A 898 -1.36 -14.85 8.77
C TYR A 898 -2.61 -14.11 8.26
N GLY A 899 -2.44 -12.97 7.55
CA GLY A 899 -3.47 -12.38 6.70
C GLY A 899 -4.28 -11.20 7.26
N LEU A 900 -3.92 -10.61 8.41
CA LEU A 900 -4.65 -9.44 8.94
C LEU A 900 -4.56 -8.20 8.02
N ASN A 901 -3.57 -8.16 7.13
CA ASN A 901 -3.39 -7.12 6.12
C ASN A 901 -4.25 -7.32 4.85
N VAL A 902 -5.13 -8.33 4.83
CA VAL A 902 -6.12 -8.54 3.76
C VAL A 902 -7.44 -7.92 4.23
N SER A 903 -8.06 -7.11 3.38
CA SER A 903 -9.37 -6.52 3.68
C SER A 903 -10.51 -7.51 3.40
N LEU A 904 -11.67 -7.32 4.04
CA LEU A 904 -12.86 -8.13 3.76
C LEU A 904 -13.26 -8.05 2.28
N LEU A 905 -13.13 -6.87 1.66
CA LEU A 905 -13.40 -6.67 0.22
C LEU A 905 -12.46 -7.52 -0.64
N GLU A 906 -11.16 -7.52 -0.34
CA GLU A 906 -10.15 -8.30 -1.05
C GLU A 906 -10.35 -9.82 -0.88
N ARG A 907 -10.67 -10.27 0.34
CA ARG A 907 -10.97 -11.68 0.63
C ARG A 907 -12.27 -12.16 -0.02
N LEU A 908 -13.26 -11.29 -0.18
CA LEU A 908 -14.48 -11.62 -0.91
C LEU A 908 -14.21 -11.69 -2.42
N MET A 909 -13.43 -10.77 -2.99
CA MET A 909 -13.10 -10.79 -4.43
C MET A 909 -12.25 -12.01 -4.86
N SER A 910 -11.62 -12.73 -3.94
CA SER A 910 -10.94 -14.01 -4.23
C SER A 910 -11.84 -15.25 -4.08
N ARG A 911 -13.11 -15.12 -3.65
CA ARG A 911 -14.09 -16.22 -3.61
C ARG A 911 -14.70 -16.48 -4.99
N PRO A 912 -14.97 -17.75 -5.38
CA PRO A 912 -15.44 -18.09 -6.73
C PRO A 912 -16.63 -17.27 -7.25
N ALA A 913 -17.62 -16.97 -6.40
CA ALA A 913 -18.79 -16.18 -6.78
C ALA A 913 -18.49 -14.71 -7.20
N TYR A 914 -17.32 -14.17 -6.82
CA TYR A 914 -16.89 -12.80 -7.06
C TYR A 914 -15.68 -12.68 -8.01
N GLN A 915 -15.00 -13.80 -8.29
CA GLN A 915 -13.84 -13.86 -9.17
C GLN A 915 -14.16 -13.31 -10.57
N ARG A 916 -13.11 -12.89 -11.29
CA ARG A 916 -13.20 -12.45 -12.68
C ARG A 916 -13.36 -13.66 -13.60
N ASP A 917 -14.43 -13.69 -14.39
CA ASP A 917 -14.64 -14.65 -15.48
C ASP A 917 -15.05 -13.89 -16.75
N GLU A 918 -14.10 -13.80 -17.69
CA GLU A 918 -14.29 -13.16 -18.99
C GLU A 918 -15.17 -13.99 -19.94
N LYS A 919 -15.22 -15.32 -19.77
CA LYS A 919 -16.04 -16.22 -20.60
C LYS A 919 -17.51 -16.14 -20.19
N ALA A 920 -17.79 -16.11 -18.89
CA ALA A 920 -19.16 -15.98 -18.37
C ALA A 920 -19.69 -14.54 -18.42
N PHE A 921 -18.85 -13.54 -18.10
CA PHE A 921 -19.30 -12.17 -17.85
C PHE A 921 -18.61 -11.08 -18.68
N GLY A 922 -17.87 -11.42 -19.75
CA GLY A 922 -17.13 -10.43 -20.56
C GLY A 922 -17.98 -9.22 -21.00
N ALA A 923 -19.22 -9.45 -21.45
CA ALA A 923 -20.18 -8.40 -21.83
C ALA A 923 -20.64 -7.49 -20.67
N CYS A 924 -20.36 -7.86 -19.42
CA CYS A 924 -20.72 -7.13 -18.20
C CYS A 924 -19.50 -6.60 -17.41
N GLY A 925 -18.30 -6.60 -18.02
CA GLY A 925 -17.06 -6.20 -17.35
C GLY A 925 -16.38 -7.34 -16.59
N ALA A 926 -16.57 -8.58 -17.03
CA ALA A 926 -15.91 -9.80 -16.57
C ALA A 926 -16.09 -10.17 -15.09
N HIS A 927 -17.05 -9.58 -14.39
CA HIS A 927 -17.51 -10.03 -13.07
C HIS A 927 -19.02 -10.20 -13.08
N ASN A 928 -19.56 -11.00 -12.15
CA ASN A 928 -20.99 -11.20 -12.02
C ASN A 928 -21.71 -9.88 -11.63
N PRO A 929 -22.56 -9.30 -12.51
CA PRO A 929 -23.18 -7.98 -12.31
C PRO A 929 -24.30 -7.97 -11.25
N LEU A 930 -24.55 -9.09 -10.58
CA LEU A 930 -25.40 -9.20 -9.39
C LEU A 930 -24.64 -8.92 -8.09
N LEU A 931 -23.32 -9.14 -8.08
CA LEU A 931 -22.46 -9.05 -6.88
C LEU A 931 -21.37 -7.99 -6.99
N VAL A 932 -20.88 -7.70 -8.20
CA VAL A 932 -19.80 -6.74 -8.44
C VAL A 932 -20.18 -5.81 -9.59
N THR A 933 -19.96 -4.51 -9.44
CA THR A 933 -19.86 -3.59 -10.59
C THR A 933 -18.51 -2.87 -10.54
N LYS A 934 -17.75 -2.99 -11.63
CA LYS A 934 -16.51 -2.23 -11.84
C LYS A 934 -16.83 -0.90 -12.52
N LEU A 935 -16.34 0.20 -11.93
CA LEU A 935 -16.38 1.53 -12.56
C LEU A 935 -15.14 1.69 -13.44
N VAL A 936 -15.33 2.00 -14.74
CA VAL A 936 -14.22 2.06 -15.72
C VAL A 936 -13.86 3.48 -16.19
N LYS A 937 -14.81 4.42 -16.14
CA LYS A 937 -14.58 5.81 -16.57
C LYS A 937 -13.85 6.59 -15.47
N ASN A 938 -12.64 7.06 -15.75
CA ASN A 938 -11.83 7.91 -14.87
C ASN A 938 -12.05 9.39 -15.19
N TYR A 939 -12.35 10.20 -14.18
CA TYR A 939 -12.65 11.63 -14.29
C TYR A 939 -11.55 12.54 -13.72
N ARG A 940 -10.34 11.99 -13.51
CA ARG A 940 -9.23 12.67 -12.80
C ARG A 940 -8.05 13.02 -13.70
N SER A 941 -7.53 12.05 -14.45
CA SER A 941 -6.15 12.08 -14.94
C SER A 941 -6.06 12.11 -16.46
N HIS A 942 -5.03 12.78 -16.98
CA HIS A 942 -4.68 12.72 -18.40
C HIS A 942 -4.42 11.29 -18.88
N GLU A 943 -4.70 11.00 -20.16
CA GLU A 943 -4.58 9.66 -20.76
C GLU A 943 -3.21 9.01 -20.51
N ALA A 944 -2.13 9.71 -20.89
CA ALA A 944 -0.74 9.27 -20.69
C ALA A 944 -0.35 8.97 -19.21
N LEU A 945 -1.13 9.46 -18.23
CA LEU A 945 -0.95 9.12 -16.81
C LEU A 945 -1.80 7.91 -16.39
N LEU A 946 -2.92 7.66 -17.08
CA LEU A 946 -3.83 6.55 -16.83
C LEU A 946 -3.37 5.26 -17.50
N THR A 947 -2.72 5.32 -18.68
CA THR A 947 -2.33 4.15 -19.49
C THR A 947 -1.54 3.11 -18.70
N LEU A 948 -0.48 3.52 -18.00
CA LEU A 948 0.39 2.61 -17.26
C LEU A 948 -0.31 1.93 -16.06
N PRO A 949 -0.94 2.66 -15.10
CA PRO A 949 -1.68 2.00 -14.01
C PRO A 949 -2.88 1.19 -14.53
N SER A 950 -3.55 1.62 -15.60
CA SER A 950 -4.62 0.82 -16.21
C SER A 950 -4.10 -0.52 -16.75
N ARG A 951 -2.91 -0.53 -17.35
CA ARG A 951 -2.25 -1.74 -17.84
C ARG A 951 -1.86 -2.67 -16.69
N LEU A 952 -1.15 -2.14 -15.69
CA LEU A 952 -0.57 -2.93 -14.59
C LEU A 952 -1.61 -3.47 -13.59
N PHE A 953 -2.68 -2.72 -13.30
CA PHE A 953 -3.57 -3.03 -12.17
C PHE A 953 -5.04 -3.27 -12.56
N TYR A 954 -5.45 -2.92 -13.78
CA TYR A 954 -6.87 -2.87 -14.14
C TYR A 954 -7.20 -3.46 -15.53
N HIS A 955 -6.33 -4.34 -16.05
CA HIS A 955 -6.52 -5.10 -17.30
C HIS A 955 -6.73 -4.23 -18.56
N ARG A 956 -6.12 -3.03 -18.61
CA ARG A 956 -6.26 -2.05 -19.70
C ARG A 956 -7.70 -1.49 -19.89
N GLU A 957 -8.59 -1.66 -18.90
CA GLU A 957 -10.02 -1.31 -19.02
C GLU A 957 -10.39 0.16 -18.69
N LEU A 958 -9.48 0.99 -18.16
CA LEU A 958 -9.84 2.32 -17.70
C LEU A 958 -9.94 3.32 -18.86
N VAL A 959 -11.07 4.02 -18.94
CA VAL A 959 -11.39 4.97 -20.01
C VAL A 959 -11.30 6.40 -19.48
N VAL A 960 -10.60 7.28 -20.21
CA VAL A 960 -10.48 8.70 -19.84
C VAL A 960 -11.80 9.43 -20.09
N CYS A 961 -12.28 10.13 -19.07
CA CYS A 961 -13.46 11.00 -19.08
C CYS A 961 -13.23 12.27 -18.22
N ALA A 962 -11.97 12.60 -17.92
CA ALA A 962 -11.59 13.79 -17.18
C ALA A 962 -11.82 15.08 -18.00
N ASP A 963 -12.04 16.21 -17.31
CA ASP A 963 -12.21 17.51 -17.96
C ASP A 963 -10.92 17.90 -18.73
N PRO A 964 -10.97 18.06 -20.06
CA PRO A 964 -9.81 18.43 -20.86
C PRO A 964 -9.14 19.72 -20.36
N THR A 965 -9.92 20.73 -19.97
CA THR A 965 -9.37 22.04 -19.55
C THR A 965 -8.44 21.92 -18.35
N VAL A 966 -8.75 20.99 -17.43
CA VAL A 966 -7.92 20.70 -16.25
C VAL A 966 -6.72 19.83 -16.65
N VAL A 967 -6.94 18.70 -17.33
CA VAL A 967 -5.87 17.72 -17.58
C VAL A 967 -4.89 18.14 -18.68
N THR A 968 -5.28 19.02 -19.60
CA THR A 968 -4.36 19.55 -20.65
C THR A 968 -3.62 20.82 -20.23
N SER A 969 -3.96 21.42 -19.08
CA SER A 969 -3.47 22.73 -18.62
C SER A 969 -1.94 22.90 -18.64
N LEU A 970 -1.19 21.82 -18.38
CA LEU A 970 0.27 21.83 -18.29
C LEU A 970 0.99 21.23 -19.51
N LEU A 971 0.29 20.76 -20.55
CA LEU A 971 0.90 20.16 -21.75
C LEU A 971 1.81 21.11 -22.55
N GLY A 972 1.58 22.41 -22.41
CA GLY A 972 2.40 23.46 -23.01
C GLY A 972 3.67 23.80 -22.23
N TRP A 973 3.81 23.35 -20.98
CA TRP A 973 4.84 23.82 -20.03
C TRP A 973 6.26 23.70 -20.59
N GLU A 974 7.07 24.74 -20.39
CA GLU A 974 8.40 24.89 -21.00
C GLU A 974 9.41 23.82 -20.56
N LYS A 975 9.21 23.19 -19.40
CA LYS A 975 10.15 22.21 -18.83
C LYS A 975 9.74 20.74 -19.06
N LEU A 976 8.68 20.48 -19.82
CA LEU A 976 8.37 19.12 -20.30
C LEU A 976 9.42 18.68 -21.33
N PRO A 977 10.03 17.48 -21.20
CA PRO A 977 10.96 16.94 -22.20
C PRO A 977 10.30 16.75 -23.57
N LYS A 978 9.02 16.35 -23.56
CA LYS A 978 8.18 16.17 -24.75
C LYS A 978 6.87 16.94 -24.57
N LYS A 979 6.61 17.91 -25.46
CA LYS A 979 5.34 18.64 -25.49
C LYS A 979 4.18 17.68 -25.71
N GLY A 980 3.05 17.92 -25.02
CA GLY A 980 1.89 17.04 -25.08
C GLY A 980 1.98 15.75 -24.24
N PHE A 981 3.08 15.50 -23.51
CA PHE A 981 3.21 14.32 -22.64
C PHE A 981 3.43 14.72 -21.17
N PRO A 982 2.42 14.65 -20.29
CA PRO A 982 2.45 15.19 -18.92
C PRO A 982 3.16 14.30 -17.87
N LEU A 983 4.29 13.69 -18.26
CA LEU A 983 5.13 12.88 -17.38
C LEU A 983 6.57 13.40 -17.47
N ILE A 984 7.28 13.42 -16.35
CA ILE A 984 8.74 13.55 -16.30
C ILE A 984 9.28 12.47 -15.37
N PHE A 985 10.23 11.66 -15.85
CA PHE A 985 11.09 10.87 -14.98
C PHE A 985 12.48 11.53 -14.94
N HIS A 986 12.93 11.95 -13.77
CA HIS A 986 14.23 12.57 -13.55
C HIS A 986 15.14 11.59 -12.78
N GLY A 987 16.12 11.02 -13.48
CA GLY A 987 17.14 10.17 -12.89
C GLY A 987 18.09 10.97 -11.99
N VAL A 988 18.15 10.65 -10.69
CA VAL A 988 19.00 11.32 -9.70
C VAL A 988 19.83 10.27 -8.95
N ARG A 989 21.14 10.22 -9.18
CA ARG A 989 22.09 9.39 -8.42
C ARG A 989 22.60 10.17 -7.21
N GLY A 990 21.73 10.30 -6.20
CA GLY A 990 22.06 10.95 -4.93
C GLY A 990 22.77 10.01 -3.94
N SER A 991 23.12 10.54 -2.77
CA SER A 991 23.62 9.75 -1.64
C SER A 991 22.56 9.65 -0.55
N GLU A 992 22.13 8.43 -0.22
CA GLU A 992 21.14 8.20 0.84
C GLU A 992 21.77 8.30 2.24
N ALA A 993 21.11 9.02 3.15
CA ALA A 993 21.61 9.34 4.48
C ALA A 993 20.57 9.07 5.60
N ARG A 994 21.04 9.01 6.84
CA ARG A 994 20.27 8.95 8.09
C ARG A 994 20.90 9.88 9.13
N GLU A 995 20.11 10.34 10.09
CA GLU A 995 20.47 11.43 11.01
C GLU A 995 20.05 11.13 12.46
N GLY A 996 20.95 11.40 13.41
CA GLY A 996 20.73 11.30 14.85
C GLY A 996 20.20 9.93 15.29
N LYS A 997 18.98 9.90 15.84
CA LYS A 997 18.32 8.69 16.36
C LYS A 997 17.27 8.12 15.40
N SER A 998 16.98 8.79 14.27
CA SER A 998 15.85 8.44 13.41
C SER A 998 16.23 7.36 12.38
N PRO A 999 15.52 6.22 12.31
CA PRO A 999 15.84 5.15 11.35
C PRO A 999 15.37 5.45 9.92
N SER A 1000 14.73 6.60 9.69
CA SER A 1000 14.22 7.04 8.38
C SER A 1000 15.33 7.62 7.51
N TRP A 1001 15.35 7.22 6.23
CA TRP A 1001 16.31 7.72 5.25
C TRP A 1001 15.90 9.10 4.68
N PHE A 1002 16.86 9.82 4.10
CA PHE A 1002 16.65 11.00 3.27
C PHE A 1002 17.76 11.10 2.21
N ASN A 1003 17.54 11.89 1.16
CA ASN A 1003 18.46 12.06 0.02
C ASN A 1003 18.50 13.56 -0.37
N PRO A 1004 19.61 14.27 -0.09
CA PRO A 1004 19.71 15.71 -0.33
C PRO A 1004 19.52 16.12 -1.79
N ALA A 1005 20.12 15.41 -2.74
CA ALA A 1005 20.04 15.74 -4.16
C ALA A 1005 18.60 15.65 -4.68
N GLU A 1006 17.86 14.60 -4.30
CA GLU A 1006 16.43 14.51 -4.60
C GLU A 1006 15.61 15.62 -3.93
N ALA A 1007 15.88 15.95 -2.66
CA ALA A 1007 15.13 16.97 -1.92
C ALA A 1007 15.30 18.37 -2.56
N VAL A 1008 16.51 18.69 -3.02
CA VAL A 1008 16.80 19.93 -3.76
C VAL A 1008 16.15 19.90 -5.16
N GLN A 1009 16.12 18.75 -5.83
CA GLN A 1009 15.42 18.65 -7.11
C GLN A 1009 13.89 18.73 -6.98
N VAL A 1010 13.29 18.29 -5.86
CA VAL A 1010 11.89 18.60 -5.51
C VAL A 1010 11.70 20.12 -5.41
N LEU A 1011 12.54 20.81 -4.61
CA LEU A 1011 12.43 22.26 -4.42
C LEU A 1011 12.48 23.00 -5.77
N ARG A 1012 13.43 22.64 -6.64
CA ARG A 1012 13.57 23.22 -7.99
C ARG A 1012 12.30 23.07 -8.82
N TYR A 1013 11.69 21.88 -8.83
CA TYR A 1013 10.43 21.68 -9.53
C TYR A 1013 9.25 22.44 -8.89
N CYS A 1014 9.17 22.51 -7.55
CA CYS A 1014 8.15 23.32 -6.87
C CYS A 1014 8.24 24.81 -7.26
N CYS A 1015 9.44 25.40 -7.25
CA CYS A 1015 9.64 26.78 -7.67
C CYS A 1015 9.31 26.99 -9.16
N LEU A 1016 9.72 26.08 -10.04
CA LEU A 1016 9.43 26.13 -11.48
C LEU A 1016 7.93 25.95 -11.82
N LEU A 1017 7.08 25.53 -10.87
CA LEU A 1017 5.64 25.41 -11.02
C LEU A 1017 4.88 26.56 -10.34
N ALA A 1018 5.30 26.98 -9.16
CA ALA A 1018 4.63 28.04 -8.39
C ALA A 1018 5.05 29.47 -8.81
N GLN A 1019 6.25 29.64 -9.36
CA GLN A 1019 6.86 30.95 -9.66
C GLN A 1019 7.09 31.20 -11.17
N SER A 1020 6.67 30.28 -12.05
CA SER A 1020 6.84 30.45 -13.50
C SER A 1020 5.80 31.39 -14.10
N ILE A 1021 6.27 32.38 -14.86
CA ILE A 1021 5.44 33.36 -15.58
C ILE A 1021 4.50 32.69 -16.59
N SER A 1022 4.89 31.56 -17.19
CA SER A 1022 4.13 30.88 -18.24
C SER A 1022 3.16 29.80 -17.75
N SER A 1023 3.15 29.45 -16.46
CA SER A 1023 2.30 28.40 -15.90
C SER A 1023 2.21 28.48 -14.37
N GLN A 1024 1.63 29.54 -13.83
CA GLN A 1024 1.52 29.72 -12.38
C GLN A 1024 0.51 28.73 -11.77
N VAL A 1025 1.00 27.65 -11.16
CA VAL A 1025 0.19 26.68 -10.42
C VAL A 1025 0.07 27.12 -8.96
N SER A 1026 -1.12 27.03 -8.36
CA SER A 1026 -1.28 27.29 -6.92
C SER A 1026 -0.46 26.31 -6.09
N ALA A 1027 0.19 26.78 -5.03
CA ALA A 1027 0.92 25.90 -4.09
C ALA A 1027 0.01 24.79 -3.51
N SER A 1028 -1.28 25.10 -3.29
CA SER A 1028 -2.30 24.12 -2.84
C SER A 1028 -2.57 22.98 -3.82
N ASP A 1029 -2.29 23.18 -5.12
CA ASP A 1029 -2.53 22.22 -6.20
C ASP A 1029 -1.30 21.34 -6.51
N ILE A 1030 -0.19 21.55 -5.78
CA ILE A 1030 1.04 20.75 -5.86
C ILE A 1030 1.12 19.81 -4.66
N GLY A 1031 1.30 18.52 -4.93
CA GLY A 1031 1.52 17.50 -3.90
C GLY A 1031 2.88 16.80 -4.05
N VAL A 1032 3.61 16.67 -2.95
CA VAL A 1032 4.89 15.95 -2.88
C VAL A 1032 4.73 14.68 -2.05
N ILE A 1033 4.95 13.53 -2.69
CA ILE A 1033 4.86 12.20 -2.09
C ILE A 1033 6.27 11.63 -1.91
N THR A 1034 6.60 11.17 -0.71
CA THR A 1034 7.86 10.45 -0.47
C THR A 1034 7.70 9.40 0.65
N PRO A 1035 8.29 8.19 0.52
CA PRO A 1035 8.05 7.08 1.45
C PRO A 1035 8.75 7.22 2.81
N TYR A 1036 9.65 8.21 2.98
CA TYR A 1036 10.45 8.38 4.19
C TYR A 1036 10.16 9.72 4.88
N ARG A 1037 9.76 9.67 6.16
CA ARG A 1037 9.38 10.89 6.90
C ARG A 1037 10.54 11.86 7.10
N LYS A 1038 11.80 11.42 7.20
CA LYS A 1038 12.94 12.35 7.19
C LYS A 1038 13.11 13.09 5.85
N GLN A 1039 12.75 12.48 4.72
CA GLN A 1039 12.67 13.21 3.43
C GLN A 1039 11.52 14.24 3.44
N VAL A 1040 10.33 13.89 3.98
CA VAL A 1040 9.21 14.84 4.18
C VAL A 1040 9.67 16.06 4.99
N GLU A 1041 10.37 15.83 6.10
CA GLU A 1041 10.89 16.85 7.00
C GLU A 1041 11.90 17.79 6.32
N LYS A 1042 12.92 17.22 5.65
CA LYS A 1042 13.95 18.01 4.95
C LYS A 1042 13.35 18.81 3.77
N ILE A 1043 12.38 18.26 3.03
CA ILE A 1043 11.66 18.98 1.97
C ILE A 1043 10.81 20.12 2.55
N ARG A 1044 10.09 19.90 3.67
CA ARG A 1044 9.33 20.98 4.34
C ARG A 1044 10.26 22.10 4.84
N ILE A 1045 11.47 21.80 5.30
CA ILE A 1045 12.48 22.80 5.65
C ILE A 1045 12.94 23.60 4.42
N LEU A 1046 13.19 22.94 3.28
CA LEU A 1046 13.54 23.64 2.04
C LEU A 1046 12.42 24.55 1.54
N LEU A 1047 11.16 24.10 1.55
CA LEU A 1047 10.00 24.88 1.10
C LEU A 1047 9.71 26.09 2.01
N ARG A 1048 9.95 25.97 3.32
CA ARG A 1048 9.88 27.09 4.28
C ARG A 1048 10.83 28.23 3.95
N ASN A 1049 12.00 27.94 3.38
CA ASN A 1049 12.99 28.95 3.03
C ASN A 1049 12.66 29.73 1.73
N VAL A 1050 11.58 29.37 1.03
CA VAL A 1050 11.16 29.97 -0.25
C VAL A 1050 9.65 30.28 -0.24
N ASP A 1051 9.07 30.42 0.95
CA ASP A 1051 7.65 30.76 1.19
C ASP A 1051 6.60 29.83 0.53
N LEU A 1052 6.99 28.60 0.17
CA LEU A 1052 6.10 27.60 -0.46
C LEU A 1052 5.53 26.60 0.57
N MET A 1053 5.11 27.09 1.75
CA MET A 1053 4.63 26.25 2.86
C MET A 1053 3.30 25.53 2.58
N ASP A 1054 2.46 26.06 1.68
CA ASP A 1054 1.14 25.49 1.37
C ASP A 1054 1.20 24.22 0.52
N ILE A 1055 2.37 23.89 -0.05
CA ILE A 1055 2.59 22.65 -0.81
C ILE A 1055 2.50 21.45 0.15
N LYS A 1056 1.54 20.56 -0.09
CA LYS A 1056 1.39 19.35 0.73
C LYS A 1056 2.57 18.42 0.50
N VAL A 1057 3.32 18.11 1.56
CA VAL A 1057 4.38 17.06 1.58
C VAL A 1057 4.00 15.96 2.57
N GLY A 1058 4.10 14.69 2.20
CA GLY A 1058 3.73 13.56 3.07
C GLY A 1058 4.00 12.17 2.48
N SER A 1059 3.60 11.11 3.20
CA SER A 1059 3.68 9.72 2.72
C SER A 1059 2.52 9.33 1.81
N VAL A 1060 2.62 8.17 1.13
CA VAL A 1060 1.57 7.66 0.22
C VAL A 1060 0.22 7.52 0.93
N GLU A 1061 0.23 7.11 2.21
CA GLU A 1061 -0.94 6.98 3.07
C GLU A 1061 -1.63 8.33 3.32
N GLU A 1062 -0.88 9.42 3.54
CA GLU A 1062 -1.45 10.76 3.73
C GLU A 1062 -2.19 11.28 2.50
N PHE A 1063 -1.83 10.80 1.30
CA PHE A 1063 -2.42 11.18 0.02
C PHE A 1063 -3.58 10.28 -0.44
N GLN A 1064 -3.91 9.21 0.30
CA GLN A 1064 -5.02 8.34 -0.09
C GLN A 1064 -6.36 9.09 -0.02
N GLY A 1065 -7.24 8.84 -0.99
CA GLY A 1065 -8.48 9.62 -1.20
C GLY A 1065 -8.27 11.00 -1.85
N GLN A 1066 -7.11 11.63 -1.69
CA GLN A 1066 -6.80 12.96 -2.23
C GLN A 1066 -6.38 12.93 -3.72
N GLU A 1067 -6.27 14.11 -4.32
CA GLU A 1067 -5.89 14.35 -5.72
C GLU A 1067 -5.40 15.80 -5.90
N TYR A 1068 -4.39 15.99 -6.75
CA TYR A 1068 -3.69 17.27 -6.96
C TYR A 1068 -3.50 17.54 -8.45
N LEU A 1069 -3.32 18.79 -8.87
CA LEU A 1069 -3.04 19.11 -10.27
C LEU A 1069 -1.70 18.51 -10.70
N VAL A 1070 -0.68 18.71 -9.86
CA VAL A 1070 0.68 18.18 -10.03
C VAL A 1070 1.05 17.28 -8.86
N ILE A 1071 1.68 16.15 -9.16
CA ILE A 1071 2.33 15.29 -8.16
C ILE A 1071 3.82 15.16 -8.45
N ILE A 1072 4.64 15.34 -7.43
CA ILE A 1072 6.08 15.08 -7.43
C ILE A 1072 6.35 13.89 -6.50
N ILE A 1073 6.98 12.83 -7.00
CA ILE A 1073 7.38 11.66 -6.21
C ILE A 1073 8.90 11.69 -6.00
N SER A 1074 9.36 11.65 -4.74
CA SER A 1074 10.78 11.41 -4.39
C SER A 1074 10.92 10.02 -3.79
N THR A 1075 11.74 9.17 -4.39
CA THR A 1075 11.93 7.76 -4.00
C THR A 1075 13.04 7.54 -2.98
N VAL A 1076 13.97 8.49 -2.86
CA VAL A 1076 15.07 8.58 -1.87
C VAL A 1076 16.20 7.57 -2.04
N ARG A 1077 15.89 6.31 -2.38
CA ARG A 1077 16.89 5.22 -2.36
C ARG A 1077 17.84 5.32 -3.55
N SER A 1078 19.13 5.25 -3.27
CA SER A 1078 20.19 5.50 -4.27
C SER A 1078 21.50 4.74 -3.99
N ASN A 1079 21.60 3.95 -2.92
CA ASN A 1079 22.71 3.03 -2.70
C ASN A 1079 22.71 1.91 -3.77
N GLU A 1080 23.83 1.73 -4.47
CA GLU A 1080 23.97 0.74 -5.56
C GLU A 1080 24.72 -0.54 -5.12
N ASP A 1081 25.56 -0.45 -4.08
CA ASP A 1081 26.68 -1.37 -3.81
C ASP A 1081 26.38 -2.56 -2.88
N ARG A 1082 25.14 -2.72 -2.39
CA ARG A 1082 24.76 -3.82 -1.47
C ARG A 1082 23.92 -4.88 -2.18
N PHE A 1083 24.54 -6.03 -2.44
CA PHE A 1083 24.01 -7.08 -3.34
C PHE A 1083 23.52 -8.37 -2.65
N GLU A 1084 23.62 -8.50 -1.32
CA GLU A 1084 23.47 -9.80 -0.63
C GLU A 1084 22.11 -10.06 0.05
N ASP A 1085 21.17 -9.10 0.09
CA ASP A 1085 19.80 -9.32 0.62
C ASP A 1085 18.75 -8.41 -0.04
N ASP A 1086 18.19 -8.89 -1.16
CA ASP A 1086 17.24 -8.17 -2.04
C ASP A 1086 15.98 -7.62 -1.33
N ARG A 1087 15.67 -8.12 -0.12
CA ARG A 1087 14.39 -7.87 0.56
C ARG A 1087 14.35 -6.52 1.26
N TYR A 1088 15.50 -6.03 1.71
CA TYR A 1088 15.61 -4.78 2.48
C TYR A 1088 16.13 -3.60 1.65
N PHE A 1089 16.49 -3.84 0.39
CA PHE A 1089 17.08 -2.83 -0.51
C PHE A 1089 16.10 -1.68 -0.79
N LEU A 1090 14.91 -1.96 -1.30
CA LEU A 1090 13.87 -0.97 -1.62
C LEU A 1090 12.83 -0.75 -0.49
N GLY A 1091 12.62 -1.76 0.38
CA GLY A 1091 11.83 -1.65 1.60
C GLY A 1091 10.36 -1.27 1.39
N PHE A 1092 10.02 0.01 1.59
CA PHE A 1092 8.65 0.52 1.46
C PHE A 1092 8.18 0.59 -0.01
N LEU A 1093 9.14 0.77 -0.94
CA LEU A 1093 8.88 1.03 -2.37
C LEU A 1093 8.38 -0.19 -3.15
N SER A 1094 8.74 -1.41 -2.77
CA SER A 1094 8.36 -2.65 -3.47
C SER A 1094 6.90 -3.09 -3.26
N ASN A 1095 6.07 -2.22 -2.69
CA ASN A 1095 4.64 -2.45 -2.52
C ASN A 1095 3.87 -1.88 -3.71
N SER A 1096 3.43 -2.77 -4.59
CA SER A 1096 2.68 -2.45 -5.82
C SER A 1096 1.42 -1.60 -5.57
N LYS A 1097 0.69 -1.85 -4.46
CA LYS A 1097 -0.50 -1.08 -4.08
C LYS A 1097 -0.16 0.37 -3.71
N ARG A 1098 0.98 0.62 -3.05
CA ARG A 1098 1.50 1.98 -2.78
C ARG A 1098 1.94 2.69 -4.05
N PHE A 1099 2.67 2.00 -4.93
CA PHE A 1099 3.05 2.53 -6.24
C PHE A 1099 1.80 2.98 -7.03
N ASN A 1100 0.78 2.12 -7.12
CA ASN A 1100 -0.49 2.42 -7.78
C ASN A 1100 -1.18 3.66 -7.18
N VAL A 1101 -1.29 3.76 -5.85
CA VAL A 1101 -1.85 4.96 -5.20
C VAL A 1101 -1.05 6.21 -5.61
N ALA A 1102 0.28 6.18 -5.51
CA ALA A 1102 1.12 7.35 -5.77
C ALA A 1102 0.98 7.87 -7.22
N ILE A 1103 1.09 7.00 -8.24
CA ILE A 1103 1.02 7.42 -9.64
C ILE A 1103 -0.40 7.79 -10.10
N THR A 1104 -1.44 7.50 -9.32
CA THR A 1104 -2.86 7.82 -9.62
C THR A 1104 -3.42 9.00 -8.81
N ARG A 1105 -2.54 9.75 -8.12
CA ARG A 1105 -2.89 11.05 -7.50
C ARG A 1105 -2.97 12.26 -8.45
N PRO A 1106 -2.16 12.40 -9.53
CA PRO A 1106 -2.13 13.62 -10.34
C PRO A 1106 -3.30 13.72 -11.34
N LYS A 1107 -3.65 14.96 -11.67
CA LYS A 1107 -4.61 15.29 -12.75
C LYS A 1107 -3.89 15.60 -14.06
N ALA A 1108 -2.96 16.55 -14.04
CA ALA A 1108 -2.40 17.18 -15.23
C ALA A 1108 -0.87 17.03 -15.40
N LEU A 1109 -0.13 16.65 -14.36
CA LEU A 1109 1.32 16.42 -14.44
C LEU A 1109 1.82 15.46 -13.34
N LEU A 1110 2.68 14.51 -13.73
CA LEU A 1110 3.45 13.66 -12.82
C LEU A 1110 4.95 13.88 -13.02
N ILE A 1111 5.67 14.13 -11.93
CA ILE A 1111 7.14 14.19 -11.89
C ILE A 1111 7.63 13.11 -10.93
N VAL A 1112 8.60 12.29 -11.35
CA VAL A 1112 9.19 11.22 -10.52
C VAL A 1112 10.70 11.40 -10.44
N LEU A 1113 11.25 11.38 -9.23
CA LEU A 1113 12.67 11.57 -8.93
C LEU A 1113 13.24 10.30 -8.27
N GLY A 1114 14.40 9.84 -8.73
CA GLY A 1114 15.08 8.71 -8.12
C GLY A 1114 16.22 8.12 -8.94
N ASN A 1115 16.98 7.21 -8.34
CA ASN A 1115 18.08 6.52 -9.00
C ASN A 1115 17.56 5.38 -9.90
N PRO A 1116 17.72 5.43 -11.24
CA PRO A 1116 17.21 4.40 -12.14
C PRO A 1116 17.92 3.04 -11.96
N HIS A 1117 19.19 3.02 -11.57
CA HIS A 1117 19.97 1.78 -11.31
C HIS A 1117 19.46 1.01 -10.08
N VAL A 1118 18.77 1.70 -9.16
CA VAL A 1118 18.09 1.12 -8.00
C VAL A 1118 16.65 0.74 -8.36
N LEU A 1119 15.94 1.63 -9.05
CA LEU A 1119 14.50 1.49 -9.31
C LEU A 1119 14.15 0.47 -10.40
N VAL A 1120 15.05 0.19 -11.37
CA VAL A 1120 14.84 -0.85 -12.39
C VAL A 1120 14.68 -2.27 -11.80
N ARG A 1121 15.14 -2.49 -10.55
CA ARG A 1121 15.04 -3.78 -9.85
C ARG A 1121 13.61 -4.10 -9.37
N ASP A 1122 12.74 -3.10 -9.21
CA ASP A 1122 11.31 -3.32 -8.93
C ASP A 1122 10.51 -3.31 -10.24
N PRO A 1123 9.70 -4.35 -10.57
CA PRO A 1123 9.01 -4.39 -11.86
C PRO A 1123 7.93 -3.30 -12.07
N CYS A 1124 7.39 -2.66 -11.03
CA CYS A 1124 6.45 -1.54 -11.21
C CYS A 1124 7.22 -0.27 -11.61
N PHE A 1125 8.32 0.03 -10.92
CA PHE A 1125 9.20 1.15 -11.29
C PHE A 1125 9.98 0.90 -12.58
N GLY A 1126 10.36 -0.35 -12.87
CA GLY A 1126 10.93 -0.78 -14.14
C GLY A 1126 9.96 -0.53 -15.31
N ALA A 1127 8.69 -0.95 -15.18
CA ALA A 1127 7.67 -0.67 -16.19
C ALA A 1127 7.39 0.84 -16.36
N LEU A 1128 7.59 1.66 -15.32
CA LEU A 1128 7.53 3.12 -15.40
C LEU A 1128 8.77 3.72 -16.11
N LEU A 1129 9.96 3.19 -15.86
CA LEU A 1129 11.19 3.57 -16.55
C LEU A 1129 11.11 3.23 -18.05
N GLU A 1130 10.75 1.99 -18.40
CA GLU A 1130 10.50 1.56 -19.77
C GLU A 1130 9.50 2.49 -20.48
N TYR A 1131 8.37 2.79 -19.84
CA TYR A 1131 7.34 3.69 -20.36
C TYR A 1131 7.84 5.12 -20.55
N SER A 1132 8.67 5.62 -19.63
CA SER A 1132 9.23 6.97 -19.69
C SER A 1132 10.29 7.12 -20.79
N ILE A 1133 11.15 6.10 -20.96
CA ILE A 1133 12.20 6.08 -21.99
C ILE A 1133 11.56 5.93 -23.37
N THR A 1134 10.66 4.95 -23.55
CA THR A 1134 9.98 4.69 -24.85
C THR A 1134 9.18 5.90 -25.34
N ASN A 1135 8.65 6.71 -24.44
CA ASN A 1135 7.92 7.93 -24.81
C ASN A 1135 8.80 9.18 -24.96
N GLY A 1136 10.09 9.14 -24.60
CA GLY A 1136 10.99 10.31 -24.66
C GLY A 1136 10.77 11.32 -23.54
N VAL A 1137 10.44 10.86 -22.33
CA VAL A 1137 10.18 11.71 -21.14
C VAL A 1137 11.04 11.37 -19.92
N TYR A 1138 12.11 10.60 -20.14
CA TYR A 1138 13.21 10.44 -19.19
C TYR A 1138 14.25 11.57 -19.37
N VAL A 1139 14.76 12.12 -18.26
CA VAL A 1139 15.86 13.10 -18.18
C VAL A 1139 16.73 12.82 -16.94
N GLY A 1140 17.88 13.48 -16.82
CA GLY A 1140 18.72 13.42 -15.62
C GLY A 1140 20.02 12.65 -15.84
N CYS A 1141 20.35 11.71 -14.95
CA CYS A 1141 21.57 10.90 -14.99
C CYS A 1141 21.55 9.84 -16.12
N ASP A 1142 22.68 9.12 -16.24
CA ASP A 1142 22.83 7.95 -17.11
C ASP A 1142 21.78 6.86 -16.83
N LEU A 1143 21.47 6.08 -17.87
CA LEU A 1143 20.57 4.93 -17.77
C LEU A 1143 21.35 3.65 -17.42
N PRO A 1144 20.76 2.73 -16.62
CA PRO A 1144 21.34 1.41 -16.38
C PRO A 1144 21.51 0.62 -17.69
N PRO A 1145 22.58 -0.18 -17.86
CA PRO A 1145 22.92 -0.84 -19.13
C PRO A 1145 21.79 -1.63 -19.79
N GLU A 1146 20.91 -2.23 -18.99
CA GLU A 1146 19.74 -2.99 -19.41
C GLU A 1146 18.77 -2.12 -20.24
N LEU A 1147 18.60 -0.85 -19.87
CA LEU A 1147 17.65 0.09 -20.48
C LEU A 1147 18.26 0.95 -21.60
N GLN A 1148 19.59 1.00 -21.73
CA GLN A 1148 20.28 1.74 -22.80
C GLN A 1148 19.86 1.27 -24.20
N SER A 1149 19.51 -0.01 -24.34
CA SER A 1149 19.01 -0.60 -25.60
C SER A 1149 17.71 0.05 -26.11
N LEU A 1150 16.82 0.49 -25.22
CA LEU A 1150 15.53 1.10 -25.56
C LEU A 1150 15.68 2.53 -26.11
N GLN A 1151 16.73 3.23 -25.68
CA GLN A 1151 16.98 4.63 -26.07
C GLN A 1151 17.31 4.75 -27.56
N ASN A 1152 18.14 3.83 -28.08
CA ASN A 1152 18.55 3.81 -29.49
C ASN A 1152 17.42 3.48 -30.47
N CYS A 1153 16.28 2.95 -30.00
CA CYS A 1153 15.11 2.69 -30.82
C CYS A 1153 14.19 3.93 -30.99
N GLY A 1154 14.39 4.99 -30.18
CA GLY A 1154 13.47 6.13 -30.11
C GLY A 1154 13.65 7.19 -31.21
N GLU A 1155 14.84 7.31 -31.80
CA GLU A 1155 15.16 8.38 -32.76
C GLU A 1155 14.78 8.02 -34.22
N GLY A 1156 14.13 6.87 -34.45
CA GLY A 1156 14.16 6.17 -35.74
C GLY A 1156 12.84 5.85 -36.47
N VAL A 1157 11.65 6.23 -35.97
CA VAL A 1157 10.39 6.23 -36.77
C VAL A 1157 9.48 7.37 -36.33
N ALA A 1158 9.05 8.21 -37.28
CA ALA A 1158 8.14 9.33 -37.04
C ALA A 1158 7.00 9.38 -38.07
N ASP A 1159 6.10 8.38 -38.04
CA ASP A 1159 4.80 8.46 -38.70
C ASP A 1159 3.74 7.60 -37.96
N PRO A 1160 2.67 8.19 -37.39
CA PRO A 1160 1.63 7.46 -36.66
C PRO A 1160 0.48 6.97 -37.58
N SER A 1161 0.80 6.40 -38.74
CA SER A 1161 -0.19 5.74 -39.59
C SER A 1161 -0.49 4.31 -39.11
N TYR A 1162 -1.73 4.02 -38.74
CA TYR A 1162 -2.15 2.69 -38.27
C TYR A 1162 -1.87 1.60 -39.31
N PRO A 1163 -1.26 0.45 -38.94
CA PRO A 1163 -1.30 -0.74 -39.77
C PRO A 1163 -2.73 -1.31 -39.75
N VAL A 1164 -3.50 -0.98 -40.78
CA VAL A 1164 -4.84 -1.54 -41.01
C VAL A 1164 -4.71 -3.05 -41.16
N VAL A 1165 -5.35 -3.81 -40.26
CA VAL A 1165 -5.46 -5.27 -40.40
C VAL A 1165 -6.31 -5.55 -41.65
N PRO A 1166 -5.83 -6.37 -42.60
CA PRO A 1166 -6.58 -6.64 -43.83
C PRO A 1166 -7.90 -7.34 -43.53
N GLU A 1167 -8.97 -6.88 -44.17
CA GLU A 1167 -10.30 -7.47 -44.04
C GLU A 1167 -10.29 -8.93 -44.50
N SER A 1168 -10.75 -9.84 -43.64
CA SER A 1168 -10.91 -11.25 -44.00
C SER A 1168 -12.10 -11.40 -44.95
N THR A 1169 -11.83 -11.85 -46.18
CA THR A 1169 -12.84 -12.20 -47.18
C THR A 1169 -13.83 -13.26 -46.66
N GLY A 1170 -15.04 -13.26 -47.22
CA GLY A 1170 -16.19 -14.04 -46.74
C GLY A 1170 -16.07 -15.58 -46.84
N PRO A 1171 -17.09 -16.30 -46.33
CA PRO A 1171 -17.02 -17.74 -46.11
C PRO A 1171 -17.12 -18.56 -47.40
N GLU A 1172 -16.10 -19.36 -47.69
CA GLU A 1172 -16.21 -20.48 -48.62
C GLU A 1172 -16.83 -21.73 -47.94
N LYS A 1173 -17.27 -22.67 -48.77
CA LYS A 1173 -18.23 -23.72 -48.39
C LYS A 1173 -17.56 -24.98 -47.85
N HIS A 1174 -18.31 -25.72 -47.04
CA HIS A 1174 -18.02 -27.13 -46.77
C HIS A 1174 -17.89 -27.94 -48.07
N GLN A 1175 -16.83 -28.73 -48.16
CA GLN A 1175 -16.80 -29.99 -48.90
C GLN A 1175 -15.93 -30.99 -48.13
N GLU A 1176 -16.52 -32.15 -47.81
CA GLU A 1176 -15.81 -33.30 -47.23
C GLU A 1176 -15.04 -34.05 -48.31
N PRO A 1177 -14.03 -34.84 -47.92
CA PRO A 1177 -13.96 -36.18 -48.49
C PRO A 1177 -13.61 -37.29 -47.46
N ASN A 1178 -14.51 -38.30 -47.41
CA ASN A 1178 -14.33 -39.68 -46.93
C ASN A 1178 -13.68 -39.90 -45.54
#